data_AF-A0A2E9D5V0-F1
#
_entry.id   AF-A0A2E9D5V0-F1
#
_cell.length_a   1.000
_cell.length_b   1.000
_cell.length_c   1.000
_cell.angle_alpha   90.00
_cell.angle_beta   90.00
_cell.angle_gamma   90.00
#
_symmetry.space_group_name_H-M   'P 1'
#
loop_
_entity.id
_entity.type
_entity.pdbx_description
1 polymer ?
#
loop_
_entity_poly.entity_id
_entity_poly.type
_entity_poly.pdbx_seq_one_letter_code
_entity_poly.pdbx_strand_id
1 'polypeptide(L)'
;MSLEIVVSDAAGTRILGEQDLPLHIGTGTDADIRIPGAIATGDVAQIGVLDDRSFVQVPGDGDVRVNNEPVSSTCWLQAGDVLLVAGIEIICEISRGKLEISVDYRNVEYETAPPQLADNISDPGQNIQPVKVRKAISRGAEPGGQPVRRGYYVVAGALVLLVLAAAYMFSAVTVVIRTEHENSAISLPGSWLTPGGNGRYLLWPGNYDVLIEMPGFESLYDSIEIAGGDRAEFDFQLRELPGRVAVKTIPEAAGEVWLDGRAVGVLPTAEVKLPAGNYELRIRTQRFLEYIATVEVAGLDQLQTVEAELVPAWADIIVSTDPAGAEVVLADEVLGITPASIELLAGSRQIIVRKPGYRTERRALNIIAGKAGEIPLIKLAEAGGFIQVESKPAGAAVTVENEYQGNTPLEIEVAKGRRYQVRVSRPGYQTATRSVEVADGVPVPVNIVMQPKVGVINVTASPADASLFVDGRNMGNANQELELIAVPHRLEVRKAGYNTWSGEVTPKPGLLQQLEVRLLTPEQAVLAAIPKILTTGQGQVMQLVQPGELVLGAPRREQGRRPNEVLRSVRLTRLFYIGQKEVSNREFRDFRPMHTSGAEKYRELAADNNPAVMLSWNDAAEYCNWLSQRDGLDPAYMSKGSSLVLADPPTNGYRLPTEAEWAWTARYNAGGGERKYPWGSGMPPPGNSGNFADMSAEDVAVNTINGFNDGYPVTSPGGAFAPSPLGIYDLGGNVAEWMNDYYSVSSGSSAVLIDPVGPAKGQYHVIRGSSWRQSSISELRLAYRDFGDRGRLDVGFRLARYATNHASED
;
A
#
# COMPACT_ATOMS: atom_id res chain seq x y z
N MET A 1 -18.99 0.98 12.10
CA MET A 1 -18.63 2.40 11.83
C MET A 1 -18.76 2.57 10.33
N SER A 2 -19.43 3.61 9.84
CA SER A 2 -19.48 3.85 8.39
C SER A 2 -18.08 4.19 7.89
N LEU A 3 -17.63 3.53 6.82
CA LEU A 3 -16.36 3.84 6.18
C LEU A 3 -16.42 5.23 5.54
N GLU A 4 -15.49 6.12 5.89
CA GLU A 4 -15.30 7.43 5.27
C GLU A 4 -14.21 7.34 4.20
N ILE A 5 -14.53 7.70 2.95
CA ILE A 5 -13.57 7.66 1.84
C ILE A 5 -13.27 9.10 1.42
N VAL A 6 -12.00 9.50 1.47
CA VAL A 6 -11.58 10.85 1.07
C VAL A 6 -10.73 10.73 -0.19
N VAL A 7 -11.18 11.34 -1.30
CA VAL A 7 -10.43 11.35 -2.55
C VAL A 7 -9.97 12.77 -2.85
N SER A 8 -8.67 12.96 -3.04
CA SER A 8 -8.04 14.23 -3.43
C SER A 8 -7.35 14.08 -4.79
N ASP A 9 -7.92 14.71 -5.82
CA ASP A 9 -7.41 14.68 -7.20
C ASP A 9 -7.51 16.08 -7.87
N ALA A 10 -7.33 16.16 -9.19
CA ALA A 10 -7.36 17.41 -9.94
C ALA A 10 -8.72 18.14 -9.92
N ALA A 11 -9.81 17.44 -9.59
CA ALA A 11 -11.14 18.04 -9.43
C ALA A 11 -11.38 18.58 -8.01
N GLY A 12 -10.44 18.36 -7.08
CA GLY A 12 -10.49 18.78 -5.68
C GLY A 12 -10.75 17.61 -4.72
N THR A 13 -10.80 17.92 -3.42
CA THR A 13 -11.06 16.93 -2.37
C THR A 13 -12.56 16.68 -2.22
N ARG A 14 -12.98 15.41 -2.31
CA ARG A 14 -14.36 14.94 -2.08
C ARG A 14 -14.41 13.85 -1.01
N ILE A 15 -15.49 13.84 -0.24
CA ILE A 15 -15.77 12.82 0.77
C ILE A 15 -16.91 11.94 0.25
N LEU A 16 -16.67 10.63 0.20
CA LEU A 16 -17.54 9.60 -0.33
C LEU A 16 -17.87 8.60 0.78
N GLY A 17 -19.00 7.90 0.64
CA GLY A 17 -19.41 6.82 1.54
C GLY A 17 -19.22 5.45 0.91
N GLU A 18 -19.47 4.41 1.70
CA GLU A 18 -19.35 3.01 1.26
C GLU A 18 -20.23 2.67 0.05
N GLN A 19 -21.36 3.36 -0.13
CA GLN A 19 -22.24 3.20 -1.31
C GLN A 19 -21.62 3.66 -2.63
N ASP A 20 -20.54 4.42 -2.59
CA ASP A 20 -19.84 4.95 -3.76
C ASP A 20 -18.70 4.01 -4.21
N LEU A 21 -18.58 2.82 -3.60
CA LEU A 21 -17.65 1.77 -4.00
C LEU A 21 -18.29 0.77 -4.99
N PRO A 22 -17.51 0.19 -5.92
CA PRO A 22 -16.08 0.42 -6.13
C PRO A 22 -15.81 1.76 -6.84
N LEU A 23 -14.67 2.39 -6.55
CA LEU A 23 -14.22 3.59 -7.27
C LEU A 23 -13.53 3.20 -8.58
N HIS A 24 -13.98 3.78 -9.68
CA HIS A 24 -13.48 3.52 -11.02
C HIS A 24 -12.34 4.48 -11.41
N ILE A 25 -11.21 3.94 -11.87
CA ILE A 25 -10.03 4.71 -12.31
C ILE A 25 -9.87 4.57 -13.82
N GLY A 26 -9.81 5.68 -14.57
CA GLY A 26 -9.68 5.62 -16.04
C GLY A 26 -9.58 6.95 -16.78
N THR A 27 -9.47 6.90 -18.11
CA THR A 27 -9.38 8.08 -19.01
C THR A 27 -10.74 8.55 -19.55
N GLY A 28 -11.81 7.76 -19.31
CA GLY A 28 -13.18 8.03 -19.72
C GLY A 28 -13.87 9.12 -18.90
N THR A 29 -15.01 9.61 -19.39
CA THR A 29 -15.83 10.61 -18.68
C THR A 29 -16.63 10.03 -17.51
N ASP A 30 -16.74 8.71 -17.45
CA ASP A 30 -17.43 7.89 -16.47
C ASP A 30 -16.55 7.41 -15.30
N ALA A 31 -15.24 7.66 -15.33
CA ALA A 31 -14.34 7.33 -14.24
C ALA A 31 -14.49 8.28 -13.04
N ASP A 32 -14.51 7.71 -11.82
CA ASP A 32 -14.53 8.45 -10.56
C ASP A 32 -13.20 9.15 -10.30
N ILE A 33 -12.07 8.49 -10.59
CA ILE A 33 -10.72 9.07 -10.55
C ILE A 33 -10.20 9.14 -11.99
N ARG A 34 -10.14 10.36 -12.52
CA ARG A 34 -9.71 10.60 -13.90
C ARG A 34 -8.20 10.74 -14.01
N ILE A 35 -7.63 9.97 -14.92
CA ILE A 35 -6.24 10.07 -15.33
C ILE A 35 -6.12 10.63 -16.78
N PRO A 36 -5.11 11.45 -17.10
CA PRO A 36 -4.89 11.98 -18.45
C PRO A 36 -4.48 10.87 -19.42
N GLY A 37 -5.03 10.90 -20.64
CA GLY A 37 -4.72 9.95 -21.70
C GLY A 37 -5.73 10.01 -22.85
N ALA A 38 -5.49 9.24 -23.92
CA ALA A 38 -6.49 9.07 -24.97
C ALA A 38 -7.77 8.47 -24.38
N ILE A 39 -8.94 9.02 -24.75
CA ILE A 39 -10.24 8.55 -24.26
C ILE A 39 -10.42 7.10 -24.73
N ALA A 40 -10.30 6.17 -23.80
CA ALA A 40 -10.52 4.75 -24.02
C ALA A 40 -11.77 4.32 -23.23
N THR A 41 -12.59 3.46 -23.84
CA THR A 41 -13.77 2.89 -23.17
C THR A 41 -13.34 1.74 -22.27
N GLY A 42 -13.44 1.90 -20.94
CA GLY A 42 -13.18 0.87 -19.94
C GLY A 42 -12.40 1.37 -18.72
N ASP A 43 -12.62 0.74 -17.56
CA ASP A 43 -11.86 1.01 -16.35
C ASP A 43 -10.43 0.48 -16.46
N VAL A 44 -9.46 1.24 -15.97
CA VAL A 44 -8.06 0.82 -15.87
C VAL A 44 -7.81 0.07 -14.56
N ALA A 45 -8.45 0.49 -13.47
CA ALA A 45 -8.45 -0.19 -12.19
C ALA A 45 -9.68 0.20 -11.35
N GLN A 46 -10.03 -0.63 -10.38
CA GLN A 46 -11.13 -0.38 -9.44
C GLN A 46 -10.65 -0.55 -8.00
N ILE A 47 -11.01 0.38 -7.11
CA ILE A 47 -10.73 0.25 -5.66
C ILE A 47 -12.03 -0.11 -4.94
N GLY A 48 -12.01 -1.23 -4.21
CA GLY A 48 -13.14 -1.75 -3.45
C GLY A 48 -12.79 -2.04 -1.99
N VAL A 49 -13.81 -2.34 -1.20
CA VAL A 49 -13.66 -2.82 0.19
C VAL A 49 -14.46 -4.11 0.37
N LEU A 50 -13.85 -5.11 0.99
CA LEU A 50 -14.48 -6.38 1.34
C LEU A 50 -13.99 -6.82 2.73
N ASP A 51 -14.92 -7.14 3.63
CA ASP A 51 -14.64 -7.51 5.03
C ASP A 51 -13.70 -6.52 5.74
N ASP A 52 -14.02 -5.22 5.67
CA ASP A 52 -13.22 -4.11 6.25
C ASP A 52 -11.78 -3.99 5.71
N ARG A 53 -11.48 -4.59 4.55
CA ARG A 53 -10.17 -4.49 3.87
C ARG A 53 -10.31 -3.89 2.48
N SER A 54 -9.48 -2.92 2.16
CA SER A 54 -9.42 -2.32 0.83
C SER A 54 -8.62 -3.19 -0.13
N PHE A 55 -9.06 -3.28 -1.38
CA PHE A 55 -8.36 -3.97 -2.45
C PHE A 55 -8.42 -3.14 -3.73
N VAL A 56 -7.46 -3.38 -4.62
CA VAL A 56 -7.52 -2.93 -6.02
C VAL A 56 -7.76 -4.14 -6.92
N GLN A 57 -8.59 -3.96 -7.94
CA GLN A 57 -8.84 -4.94 -8.99
C GLN A 57 -8.52 -4.34 -10.35
N VAL A 58 -7.77 -5.08 -11.17
CA VAL A 58 -7.35 -4.65 -12.52
C VAL A 58 -8.10 -5.51 -13.56
N PRO A 59 -9.03 -4.93 -14.33
CA PRO A 59 -9.75 -5.68 -15.36
C PRO A 59 -8.92 -5.77 -16.66
N GLY A 60 -8.13 -6.83 -16.82
CA GLY A 60 -7.42 -7.15 -18.07
C GLY A 60 -5.90 -6.86 -18.05
N ASP A 61 -5.29 -6.68 -19.23
CA ASP A 61 -3.84 -6.49 -19.43
C ASP A 61 -3.36 -5.04 -19.14
N GLY A 62 -3.97 -4.35 -18.16
CA GLY A 62 -3.57 -2.99 -17.79
C GLY A 62 -2.21 -2.94 -17.10
N ASP A 63 -1.35 -1.96 -17.44
CA ASP A 63 -0.07 -1.71 -16.75
C ASP A 63 -0.33 -0.96 -15.44
N VAL A 64 -0.81 -1.71 -14.44
CA VAL A 64 -1.03 -1.23 -13.06
C VAL A 64 -0.02 -1.90 -12.15
N ARG A 65 0.65 -1.11 -11.32
CA ARG A 65 1.61 -1.62 -10.32
C ARG A 65 1.24 -1.17 -8.93
N VAL A 66 1.43 -2.02 -7.93
CA VAL A 66 1.33 -1.64 -6.52
C VAL A 66 2.74 -1.72 -5.94
N ASN A 67 3.25 -0.61 -5.42
CA ASN A 67 4.62 -0.51 -4.91
C ASN A 67 5.67 -1.01 -5.93
N ASN A 68 5.50 -0.64 -7.20
CA ASN A 68 6.31 -1.06 -8.37
C ASN A 68 6.20 -2.53 -8.81
N GLU A 69 5.37 -3.36 -8.16
CA GLU A 69 5.11 -4.74 -8.60
C GLU A 69 3.88 -4.80 -9.53
N PRO A 70 3.95 -5.44 -10.71
CA PRO A 70 2.84 -5.52 -11.65
C PRO A 70 1.68 -6.37 -11.09
N VAL A 71 0.45 -5.88 -11.26
CA VAL A 71 -0.77 -6.52 -10.76
C VAL A 71 -1.70 -6.84 -11.92
N SER A 72 -1.94 -8.13 -12.18
CA SER A 72 -2.83 -8.62 -13.23
C SER A 72 -4.20 -9.09 -12.72
N SER A 73 -4.48 -8.96 -11.41
CA SER A 73 -5.73 -9.39 -10.78
C SER A 73 -6.01 -8.61 -9.48
N THR A 74 -6.75 -9.17 -8.52
CA THR A 74 -7.06 -8.50 -7.24
C THR A 74 -5.85 -8.49 -6.31
N CYS A 75 -5.51 -7.31 -5.77
CA CYS A 75 -4.45 -7.11 -4.78
C CYS A 75 -5.00 -6.39 -3.55
N TRP A 76 -4.66 -6.87 -2.34
CA TRP A 76 -5.09 -6.24 -1.09
C TRP A 76 -4.17 -5.06 -0.74
N LEU A 77 -4.76 -3.92 -0.39
CA LEU A 77 -4.04 -2.69 -0.08
C LEU A 77 -3.73 -2.58 1.41
N GLN A 78 -2.57 -2.01 1.72
CA GLN A 78 -2.10 -1.63 3.06
C GLN A 78 -1.95 -0.11 3.16
N ALA A 79 -1.81 0.40 4.39
CA ALA A 79 -1.59 1.82 4.62
C ALA A 79 -0.23 2.26 4.05
N GLY A 80 -0.23 3.29 3.20
CA GLY A 80 0.94 3.83 2.53
C GLY A 80 1.26 3.17 1.19
N ASP A 81 0.43 2.25 0.70
CA ASP A 81 0.61 1.66 -0.63
C ASP A 81 0.46 2.70 -1.74
N VAL A 82 1.31 2.60 -2.76
CA VAL A 82 1.29 3.47 -3.94
C VAL A 82 0.91 2.64 -5.16
N LEU A 83 -0.19 3.02 -5.81
CA LEU A 83 -0.60 2.47 -7.09
C LEU A 83 -0.03 3.33 -8.22
N LEU A 84 0.71 2.73 -9.15
CA LEU A 84 1.17 3.36 -10.36
C LEU A 84 0.26 2.94 -11.51
N VAL A 85 -0.49 3.89 -12.06
CA VAL A 85 -1.43 3.68 -13.17
C VAL A 85 -1.07 4.65 -14.30
N ALA A 86 -0.60 4.13 -15.44
CA ALA A 86 -0.20 4.94 -16.59
C ALA A 86 0.78 6.10 -16.24
N GLY A 87 1.73 5.85 -15.32
CA GLY A 87 2.72 6.84 -14.87
C GLY A 87 2.24 7.81 -13.78
N ILE A 88 1.00 7.66 -13.30
CA ILE A 88 0.44 8.46 -12.21
C ILE A 88 0.46 7.67 -10.92
N GLU A 89 0.95 8.31 -9.86
CA GLU A 89 0.99 7.75 -8.51
C GLU A 89 -0.31 8.08 -7.78
N ILE A 90 -0.97 7.05 -7.28
CA ILE A 90 -2.16 7.13 -6.44
C ILE A 90 -1.78 6.54 -5.08
N ILE A 91 -1.76 7.38 -4.06
CA ILE A 91 -1.33 7.02 -2.70
C ILE A 91 -2.57 6.65 -1.89
N CYS A 92 -2.54 5.48 -1.25
CA CYS A 92 -3.61 4.99 -0.40
C CYS A 92 -3.18 4.97 1.08
N GLU A 93 -3.80 5.81 1.88
CA GLU A 93 -3.65 5.83 3.34
C GLU A 93 -4.87 5.18 4.00
N ILE A 94 -4.63 4.13 4.78
CA ILE A 94 -5.70 3.31 5.37
C ILE A 94 -5.63 3.40 6.89
N SER A 95 -6.72 3.85 7.50
CA SER A 95 -6.88 3.88 8.96
C SER A 95 -8.25 3.33 9.36
N ARG A 96 -8.47 3.07 10.66
CA ARG A 96 -9.72 2.45 11.12
C ARG A 96 -10.94 3.30 10.75
N GLY A 97 -11.71 2.83 9.78
CA GLY A 97 -12.92 3.50 9.29
C GLY A 97 -12.68 4.65 8.32
N LYS A 98 -11.45 4.87 7.84
CA LYS A 98 -11.14 5.90 6.83
C LYS A 98 -10.15 5.40 5.77
N LEU A 99 -10.51 5.53 4.49
CA LEU A 99 -9.66 5.31 3.32
C LEU A 99 -9.38 6.65 2.65
N GLU A 100 -8.13 7.09 2.61
CA GLU A 100 -7.72 8.36 2.00
C GLU A 100 -6.89 8.09 0.75
N ILE A 101 -7.35 8.62 -0.38
CA ILE A 101 -6.76 8.43 -1.70
C ILE A 101 -6.28 9.79 -2.21
N SER A 102 -4.98 9.90 -2.50
CA SER A 102 -4.38 11.13 -3.03
C SER A 102 -3.73 10.84 -4.38
N VAL A 103 -4.08 11.62 -5.41
CA VAL A 103 -3.54 11.47 -6.77
C VAL A 103 -2.44 12.49 -7.00
N ASP A 104 -1.25 12.03 -7.34
CA ASP A 104 -0.09 12.88 -7.65
C ASP A 104 0.15 12.96 -9.16
N TYR A 105 -0.08 14.15 -9.73
CA TYR A 105 0.11 14.43 -11.16
C TYR A 105 1.52 14.94 -11.50
N ARG A 106 2.46 14.97 -10.55
CA ARG A 106 3.77 15.62 -10.73
C ARG A 106 4.75 14.88 -11.67
N ASN A 107 4.48 13.62 -12.03
CA ASN A 107 5.37 12.77 -12.85
C ASN A 107 4.88 12.53 -14.30
N VAL A 108 4.00 13.37 -14.87
CA VAL A 108 3.52 13.19 -16.26
C VAL A 108 4.54 13.77 -17.27
N GLU A 109 5.61 13.04 -17.55
CA GLU A 109 6.47 13.28 -18.71
C GLU A 109 5.91 12.53 -19.94
N TYR A 110 5.31 13.25 -20.89
CA TYR A 110 5.15 12.73 -22.25
C TYR A 110 6.49 12.86 -22.98
N GLU A 111 7.36 11.87 -22.85
CA GLU A 111 8.48 11.69 -23.78
C GLU A 111 7.94 11.17 -25.13
N THR A 112 7.75 12.06 -26.09
CA THR A 112 7.81 11.65 -27.51
C THR A 112 9.24 11.86 -28.01
N ALA A 113 10.02 10.79 -27.99
CA ALA A 113 11.31 10.74 -28.66
C ALA A 113 11.11 10.92 -30.19
N PRO A 114 11.87 11.82 -30.85
CA PRO A 114 11.80 11.99 -32.30
C PRO A 114 12.40 10.78 -33.02
N PRO A 115 11.87 10.38 -34.20
CA PRO A 115 12.51 9.36 -35.01
C PRO A 115 13.86 9.87 -35.54
N GLN A 116 14.90 9.06 -35.33
CA GLN A 116 16.23 9.23 -35.91
C GLN A 116 16.14 9.15 -37.44
N LEU A 117 16.47 10.24 -38.10
CA LEU A 117 16.82 10.27 -39.52
C LEU A 117 18.27 9.83 -39.67
N ALA A 118 18.49 8.74 -40.39
CA ALA A 118 19.80 8.37 -40.89
C ALA A 118 20.08 9.15 -42.19
N ASP A 119 21.27 9.73 -42.22
CA ASP A 119 21.83 10.55 -43.30
C ASP A 119 21.79 9.89 -44.69
N ASN A 120 21.49 10.69 -45.72
CA ASN A 120 22.31 10.72 -46.92
C ASN A 120 22.08 12.00 -47.77
N ILE A 121 23.11 12.86 -47.72
CA ILE A 121 23.79 13.51 -48.86
C ILE A 121 22.92 14.29 -49.87
N SER A 122 22.93 15.62 -49.77
CA SER A 122 23.64 16.50 -50.74
C SER A 122 23.36 18.00 -50.50
N ASP A 123 24.44 18.76 -50.33
CA ASP A 123 24.61 20.20 -50.62
C ASP A 123 25.80 20.25 -51.62
N PRO A 124 25.99 21.22 -52.55
CA PRO A 124 25.62 22.62 -52.42
C PRO A 124 24.96 23.30 -53.62
N GLY A 125 24.26 24.39 -53.31
CA GLY A 125 23.64 25.26 -54.29
C GLY A 125 24.62 26.01 -55.20
N GLN A 126 24.03 26.76 -56.13
CA GLN A 126 24.61 28.02 -56.55
C GLN A 126 23.54 29.01 -57.03
N ASN A 127 23.46 30.09 -56.24
CA ASN A 127 23.08 31.46 -56.59
C ASN A 127 23.07 31.81 -58.08
N ILE A 128 21.99 32.47 -58.52
CA ILE A 128 22.07 33.52 -59.55
C ILE A 128 21.59 34.82 -58.90
N GLN A 129 22.53 35.71 -58.62
CA GLN A 129 22.30 37.09 -58.21
C GLN A 129 22.02 38.01 -59.43
N PRO A 130 21.32 39.15 -59.23
CA PRO A 130 20.86 40.01 -60.31
C PRO A 130 21.95 40.98 -60.78
N VAL A 131 21.97 41.30 -62.08
CA VAL A 131 22.83 42.36 -62.64
C VAL A 131 21.98 43.46 -63.29
N LYS A 132 22.35 44.68 -62.92
CA LYS A 132 21.70 45.98 -63.15
C LYS A 132 21.58 46.39 -64.61
N VAL A 133 20.48 47.09 -64.86
CA VAL A 133 20.25 48.06 -65.93
C VAL A 133 21.26 49.21 -65.91
N ARG A 134 21.76 49.64 -67.08
CA ARG A 134 22.00 51.06 -67.42
C ARG A 134 21.93 51.32 -68.94
N LYS A 135 21.23 52.42 -69.26
CA LYS A 135 20.93 53.02 -70.58
C LYS A 135 22.17 53.51 -71.34
N ALA A 136 22.07 53.56 -72.68
CA ALA A 136 22.30 54.76 -73.52
C ALA A 136 22.02 54.42 -75.01
N ILE A 137 21.03 55.06 -75.66
CA ILE A 137 21.12 56.18 -76.62
C ILE A 137 21.48 55.79 -78.08
N SER A 138 20.64 56.31 -78.96
CA SER A 138 20.56 56.34 -80.43
C SER A 138 21.83 56.52 -81.28
N ARG A 139 21.80 55.91 -82.48
CA ARG A 139 22.18 56.39 -83.85
C ARG A 139 22.31 55.13 -84.73
N GLY A 140 22.05 55.07 -86.02
CA GLY A 140 21.65 55.99 -87.09
C GLY A 140 21.41 55.13 -88.34
N ALA A 141 20.70 55.67 -89.32
CA ALA A 141 20.28 54.99 -90.53
C ALA A 141 21.40 54.78 -91.55
N GLU A 142 21.28 53.66 -92.29
CA GLU A 142 21.63 53.46 -93.72
C GLU A 142 23.10 53.56 -94.18
N PRO A 143 23.45 53.16 -95.44
CA PRO A 143 23.07 51.97 -96.20
C PRO A 143 24.26 51.38 -96.99
N GLY A 144 24.01 50.34 -97.79
CA GLY A 144 24.61 50.24 -99.13
C GLY A 144 25.69 49.19 -99.34
N GLY A 145 25.64 48.55 -100.51
CA GLY A 145 26.79 47.87 -101.10
C GLY A 145 26.56 46.45 -101.64
N GLN A 146 25.65 46.30 -102.62
CA GLN A 146 25.91 45.78 -103.99
C GLN A 146 26.78 44.50 -104.24
N PRO A 147 26.63 43.84 -105.40
CA PRO A 147 26.02 42.52 -105.52
C PRO A 147 26.97 41.45 -106.06
N VAL A 148 26.80 40.16 -105.74
CA VAL A 148 27.41 39.09 -106.56
C VAL A 148 26.51 37.84 -106.66
N ARG A 149 26.23 37.48 -107.91
CA ARG A 149 25.49 36.33 -108.45
C ARG A 149 25.82 35.00 -107.75
N ARG A 150 24.80 34.31 -107.21
CA ARG A 150 24.84 32.88 -106.81
C ARG A 150 23.54 32.14 -107.15
N GLY A 151 23.11 32.22 -108.40
CA GLY A 151 21.87 31.55 -108.89
C GLY A 151 21.89 30.01 -108.87
N TYR A 152 23.04 29.36 -108.63
CA TYR A 152 23.13 27.89 -108.61
C TYR A 152 23.06 27.28 -107.20
N TYR A 153 23.50 27.99 -106.15
CA TYR A 153 23.42 27.49 -104.77
C TYR A 153 22.00 27.58 -104.19
N VAL A 154 21.19 28.54 -104.66
CA VAL A 154 19.80 28.71 -104.21
C VAL A 154 18.91 27.57 -104.71
N VAL A 155 19.09 27.11 -105.96
CA VAL A 155 18.32 25.99 -106.51
C VAL A 155 18.75 24.65 -105.90
N ALA A 156 20.07 24.43 -105.73
CA ALA A 156 20.57 23.23 -105.07
C ALA A 156 20.16 23.19 -103.58
N GLY A 157 20.20 24.33 -102.88
CA GLY A 157 19.70 24.46 -101.51
C GLY A 157 18.20 24.21 -101.40
N ALA A 158 17.40 24.71 -102.35
CA ALA A 158 15.96 24.46 -102.40
C ALA A 158 15.62 22.97 -102.65
N LEU A 159 16.43 22.27 -103.45
CA LEU A 159 16.22 20.85 -103.74
C LEU A 159 16.62 19.97 -102.55
N VAL A 160 17.72 20.30 -101.86
CA VAL A 160 18.09 19.66 -100.59
C VAL A 160 17.04 19.92 -99.51
N LEU A 161 16.52 21.14 -99.41
CA LEU A 161 15.43 21.47 -98.49
C LEU A 161 14.15 20.72 -98.82
N LEU A 162 13.81 20.53 -100.10
CA LEU A 162 12.66 19.73 -100.52
C LEU A 162 12.82 18.25 -100.17
N VAL A 163 14.03 17.69 -100.34
CA VAL A 163 14.32 16.31 -99.93
C VAL A 163 14.29 16.16 -98.41
N LEU A 164 14.83 17.12 -97.66
CA LEU A 164 14.76 17.13 -96.19
C LEU A 164 13.33 17.30 -95.70
N ALA A 165 12.53 18.16 -96.33
CA ALA A 165 11.11 18.33 -96.02
C ALA A 165 10.29 17.07 -96.34
N ALA A 166 10.59 16.40 -97.47
CA ALA A 166 9.98 15.13 -97.81
C ALA A 166 10.37 14.03 -96.81
N ALA A 167 11.66 13.90 -96.49
CA ALA A 167 12.14 12.95 -95.49
C ALA A 167 11.49 13.20 -94.12
N TYR A 168 11.37 14.46 -93.71
CA TYR A 168 10.69 14.85 -92.48
C TYR A 168 9.21 14.43 -92.49
N MET A 169 8.48 14.73 -93.55
CA MET A 169 7.06 14.34 -93.68
C MET A 169 6.84 12.82 -93.68
N PHE A 170 7.81 12.03 -94.16
CA PHE A 170 7.72 10.56 -94.18
C PHE A 170 8.21 9.87 -92.91
N SER A 171 9.00 10.55 -92.06
CA SER A 171 9.53 9.96 -90.82
C SER A 171 9.02 10.59 -89.53
N ALA A 172 8.17 11.61 -89.60
CA ALA A 172 7.59 12.27 -88.43
C ALA A 172 6.27 11.64 -87.98
N VAL A 173 6.06 11.66 -86.67
CA VAL A 173 4.91 11.11 -85.94
C VAL A 173 3.93 12.24 -85.63
N THR A 174 2.63 11.99 -85.76
CA THR A 174 1.60 12.95 -85.31
C THR A 174 1.43 12.87 -83.80
N VAL A 175 1.76 13.92 -83.07
CA VAL A 175 1.64 14.00 -81.62
C VAL A 175 0.46 14.88 -81.23
N VAL A 176 -0.43 14.36 -80.40
CA VAL A 176 -1.59 15.08 -79.85
C VAL A 176 -1.39 15.30 -78.36
N ILE A 177 -1.29 16.56 -77.94
CA ILE A 177 -1.23 16.96 -76.54
C ILE A 177 -2.59 17.55 -76.18
N ARG A 178 -3.26 16.94 -75.21
CA ARG A 178 -4.58 17.37 -74.73
C ARG A 178 -4.47 17.90 -73.31
N THR A 179 -5.24 18.94 -73.05
CA THR A 179 -5.43 19.52 -71.72
C THR A 179 -6.92 19.55 -71.42
N GLU A 180 -7.28 19.43 -70.14
CA GLU A 180 -8.70 19.50 -69.73
C GLU A 180 -9.33 20.87 -70.01
N HIS A 181 -8.50 21.92 -70.08
CA HIS A 181 -8.92 23.28 -70.41
C HIS A 181 -8.49 23.66 -71.83
N GLU A 182 -9.46 23.96 -72.70
CA GLU A 182 -9.25 24.28 -74.12
C GLU A 182 -8.37 25.52 -74.37
N ASN A 183 -8.24 26.40 -73.36
CA ASN A 183 -7.49 27.66 -73.45
C ASN A 183 -6.04 27.59 -72.93
N SER A 184 -5.52 26.38 -72.68
CA SER A 184 -4.15 26.21 -72.18
C SER A 184 -3.12 26.48 -73.28
N ALA A 185 -2.12 27.31 -72.99
CA ALA A 185 -1.03 27.58 -73.92
C ALA A 185 0.01 26.45 -73.83
N ILE A 186 0.11 25.63 -74.87
CA ILE A 186 1.05 24.51 -74.96
C ILE A 186 2.25 24.92 -75.81
N SER A 187 3.45 24.81 -75.26
CA SER A 187 4.72 25.05 -75.95
C SER A 187 5.67 23.88 -75.80
N LEU A 188 6.57 23.71 -76.76
CA LEU A 188 7.61 22.66 -76.78
C LEU A 188 8.99 23.32 -76.78
N PRO A 189 9.52 23.74 -75.62
CA PRO A 189 10.80 24.44 -75.54
C PRO A 189 11.93 23.62 -76.17
N GLY A 190 12.83 24.28 -76.91
CA GLY A 190 14.01 23.62 -77.51
C GLY A 190 13.78 22.90 -78.84
N SER A 191 12.54 22.82 -79.33
CA SER A 191 12.25 22.23 -80.65
C SER A 191 12.45 23.24 -81.78
N TRP A 192 13.29 22.90 -82.77
CA TRP A 192 13.69 23.82 -83.84
C TRP A 192 12.75 23.83 -85.06
N LEU A 193 11.88 22.83 -85.22
CA LEU A 193 10.84 22.79 -86.26
C LEU A 193 9.64 21.95 -85.78
N THR A 194 8.51 22.60 -85.49
CA THR A 194 7.28 21.95 -84.99
C THR A 194 6.05 22.37 -85.81
N PRO A 195 5.95 21.94 -87.08
CA PRO A 195 4.76 22.19 -87.89
C PRO A 195 3.53 21.59 -87.21
N GLY A 196 2.62 22.47 -86.79
CA GLY A 196 1.47 22.13 -85.96
C GLY A 196 1.12 23.26 -84.98
N GLY A 197 0.00 23.12 -84.26
CA GLY A 197 -0.54 24.10 -83.33
C GLY A 197 -1.86 23.62 -82.73
N ASN A 198 -2.27 24.20 -81.59
CA ASN A 198 -3.48 23.80 -80.84
C ASN A 198 -3.50 22.32 -80.43
N GLY A 199 -2.43 21.88 -79.75
CA GLY A 199 -2.36 20.52 -79.20
C GLY A 199 -2.11 19.42 -80.24
N ARG A 200 -1.79 19.74 -81.49
CA ARG A 200 -1.36 18.75 -82.51
C ARG A 200 -0.09 19.20 -83.20
N TYR A 201 0.93 18.36 -83.14
CA TYR A 201 2.27 18.64 -83.65
C TYR A 201 2.74 17.47 -84.50
N LEU A 202 3.51 17.74 -85.55
CA LEU A 202 4.28 16.71 -86.25
C LEU A 202 5.71 16.76 -85.71
N LEU A 203 6.22 15.66 -85.16
CA LEU A 203 7.51 15.61 -84.45
C LEU A 203 8.28 14.34 -84.84
N TRP A 204 9.61 14.38 -84.82
CA TRP A 204 10.40 13.15 -85.00
C TRP A 204 10.39 12.30 -83.72
N PRO A 205 10.65 10.99 -83.83
CA PRO A 205 10.88 10.17 -82.64
C PRO A 205 12.03 10.73 -81.80
N GLY A 206 11.81 10.87 -80.49
CA GLY A 206 12.73 11.52 -79.56
C GLY A 206 12.02 12.09 -78.33
N ASN A 207 12.79 12.74 -77.45
CA ASN A 207 12.30 13.33 -76.21
C ASN A 207 12.07 14.83 -76.37
N TYR A 208 10.96 15.31 -75.84
CA TYR A 208 10.53 16.69 -75.94
C TYR A 208 10.02 17.19 -74.59
N ASP A 209 10.47 18.37 -74.18
CA ASP A 209 9.87 19.05 -73.04
C ASP A 209 8.58 19.76 -73.48
N VAL A 210 7.57 19.70 -72.62
CA VAL A 210 6.26 20.30 -72.77
C VAL A 210 6.06 21.29 -71.64
N LEU A 211 5.78 22.55 -71.98
CA LEU A 211 5.37 23.57 -71.04
C LEU A 211 3.92 23.96 -71.36
N ILE A 212 3.04 23.81 -70.36
CA ILE A 212 1.62 24.13 -70.43
C ILE A 212 1.33 25.23 -69.41
N GLU A 213 0.79 26.35 -69.88
CA GLU A 213 0.49 27.51 -69.05
C GLU A 213 -0.98 27.93 -69.19
N MET A 214 -1.60 28.26 -68.06
CA MET A 214 -2.96 28.81 -68.02
C MET A 214 -3.09 29.81 -66.86
N PRO A 215 -3.62 31.02 -67.09
CA PRO A 215 -3.86 31.99 -66.01
C PRO A 215 -4.77 31.41 -64.92
N GLY A 216 -4.38 31.59 -63.65
CA GLY A 216 -5.11 31.04 -62.49
C GLY A 216 -4.68 29.63 -62.09
N PHE A 217 -3.80 28.99 -62.86
CA PHE A 217 -3.27 27.66 -62.61
C PHE A 217 -1.73 27.70 -62.50
N GLU A 218 -1.15 26.69 -61.86
CA GLU A 218 0.29 26.47 -61.83
C GLU A 218 0.81 26.05 -63.22
N SER A 219 1.92 26.63 -63.69
CA SER A 219 2.55 26.22 -64.95
C SER A 219 3.07 24.78 -64.85
N LEU A 220 2.71 23.92 -65.81
CA LEU A 220 3.13 22.52 -65.86
C LEU A 220 4.28 22.35 -66.84
N TYR A 221 5.39 21.80 -66.36
CA TYR A 221 6.56 21.47 -67.17
C TYR A 221 6.86 19.97 -67.06
N ASP A 222 6.80 19.24 -68.17
CA ASP A 222 6.98 17.78 -68.21
C ASP A 222 7.73 17.34 -69.49
N SER A 223 8.15 16.09 -69.58
CA SER A 223 8.85 15.53 -70.75
C SER A 223 8.06 14.38 -71.37
N ILE A 224 7.89 14.41 -72.70
CA ILE A 224 7.25 13.35 -73.48
C ILE A 224 8.27 12.63 -74.35
N GLU A 225 8.17 11.30 -74.42
CA GLU A 225 8.99 10.46 -75.31
C GLU A 225 8.13 9.96 -76.47
N ILE A 226 8.56 10.26 -77.70
CA ILE A 226 7.87 9.85 -78.92
C ILE A 226 8.61 8.68 -79.54
N ALA A 227 7.99 7.50 -79.52
CA ALA A 227 8.46 6.32 -80.26
C ALA A 227 8.03 6.39 -81.74
N GLY A 228 8.75 5.69 -82.63
CA GLY A 228 8.41 5.62 -84.06
C GLY A 228 7.02 5.01 -84.33
N GLY A 229 6.32 5.49 -85.35
CA GLY A 229 4.96 5.08 -85.71
C GLY A 229 4.16 6.23 -86.35
N ASP A 230 2.83 6.07 -86.46
CA ASP A 230 1.99 7.07 -87.15
C ASP A 230 1.43 8.16 -86.21
N ARG A 231 1.19 7.85 -84.91
CA ARG A 231 0.56 8.79 -83.94
C ARG A 231 0.91 8.49 -82.47
N ALA A 232 1.03 9.54 -81.64
CA ALA A 232 1.13 9.48 -80.17
C ALA A 232 0.20 10.50 -79.50
N GLU A 233 -0.35 10.21 -78.32
CA GLU A 233 -1.23 11.12 -77.57
C GLU A 233 -0.80 11.22 -76.09
N PHE A 234 -0.89 12.43 -75.52
CA PHE A 234 -0.55 12.73 -74.12
C PHE A 234 -1.61 13.66 -73.51
N ASP A 235 -2.05 13.36 -72.29
CA ASP A 235 -3.07 14.13 -71.56
C ASP A 235 -2.45 14.75 -70.29
N PHE A 236 -2.70 16.03 -70.05
CA PHE A 236 -2.18 16.78 -68.91
C PHE A 236 -3.28 17.52 -68.14
N GLN A 237 -3.16 17.59 -66.81
CA GLN A 237 -4.06 18.31 -65.91
C GLN A 237 -3.33 19.42 -65.17
N LEU A 238 -3.98 20.57 -65.00
CA LEU A 238 -3.42 21.74 -64.34
C LEU A 238 -3.98 21.89 -62.92
N ARG A 239 -3.18 22.42 -61.99
CA ARG A 239 -3.62 22.69 -60.60
C ARG A 239 -3.96 24.16 -60.43
N GLU A 240 -5.11 24.45 -59.84
CA GLU A 240 -5.54 25.83 -59.53
C GLU A 240 -4.62 26.48 -58.50
N LEU A 241 -4.33 27.78 -58.67
CA LEU A 241 -3.61 28.57 -57.67
C LEU A 241 -4.49 28.83 -56.43
N PRO A 242 -3.92 28.87 -55.22
CA PRO A 242 -4.64 29.29 -54.01
C PRO A 242 -5.30 30.67 -54.15
N GLY A 243 -6.52 30.85 -53.62
CA GLY A 243 -7.17 32.16 -53.50
C GLY A 243 -6.54 33.00 -52.39
N ARG A 244 -6.84 34.31 -52.37
CA ARG A 244 -6.38 35.26 -51.34
C ARG A 244 -7.56 35.76 -50.52
N VAL A 245 -7.47 35.68 -49.18
CA VAL A 245 -8.50 36.21 -48.27
C VAL A 245 -7.94 37.36 -47.44
N ALA A 246 -8.67 38.48 -47.40
CA ALA A 246 -8.41 39.63 -46.54
C ALA A 246 -9.57 39.81 -45.55
N VAL A 247 -9.27 40.04 -44.26
CA VAL A 247 -10.28 40.21 -43.21
C VAL A 247 -10.26 41.65 -42.69
N LYS A 248 -11.43 42.27 -42.57
CA LYS A 248 -11.64 43.61 -42.00
C LYS A 248 -12.68 43.56 -40.89
N THR A 249 -12.55 44.41 -39.86
CA THR A 249 -13.50 44.48 -38.74
C THR A 249 -14.17 45.85 -38.64
N ILE A 250 -15.43 45.86 -38.18
CA ILE A 250 -16.23 47.07 -37.93
C ILE A 250 -16.82 46.96 -36.51
N PRO A 251 -16.47 47.84 -35.55
CA PRO A 251 -15.40 48.85 -35.63
C PRO A 251 -14.02 48.20 -35.78
N GLU A 252 -13.05 49.00 -36.24
CA GLU A 252 -11.67 48.55 -36.36
C GLU A 252 -11.12 48.16 -34.98
N ALA A 253 -10.65 46.92 -34.87
CA ALA A 253 -10.13 46.34 -33.63
C ALA A 253 -8.88 45.51 -33.90
N ALA A 254 -7.90 45.62 -32.99
CA ALA A 254 -6.76 44.73 -32.98
C ALA A 254 -7.16 43.36 -32.40
N GLY A 255 -6.71 42.30 -33.05
CA GLY A 255 -7.07 40.94 -32.68
C GLY A 255 -6.40 39.89 -33.54
N GLU A 256 -6.66 38.64 -33.20
CA GLU A 256 -6.14 37.48 -33.92
C GLU A 256 -7.20 36.91 -34.86
N VAL A 257 -6.75 36.49 -36.04
CA VAL A 257 -7.57 35.83 -37.06
C VAL A 257 -7.16 34.37 -37.13
N TRP A 258 -8.16 33.51 -36.99
CA TRP A 258 -8.01 32.06 -37.02
C TRP A 258 -8.87 31.49 -38.14
N LEU A 259 -8.33 30.49 -38.85
CA LEU A 259 -9.04 29.71 -39.86
C LEU A 259 -8.89 28.22 -39.54
N ASP A 260 -10.01 27.50 -39.40
CA ASP A 260 -10.06 26.08 -39.03
C ASP A 260 -9.16 25.70 -37.83
N GLY A 261 -9.13 26.58 -36.83
CA GLY A 261 -8.35 26.38 -35.61
C GLY A 261 -6.85 26.70 -35.72
N ARG A 262 -6.37 27.23 -36.86
CA ARG A 262 -4.99 27.72 -37.03
C ARG A 262 -4.95 29.25 -37.04
N ALA A 263 -4.02 29.84 -36.28
CA ALA A 263 -3.75 31.27 -36.34
C ALA A 263 -3.12 31.63 -37.70
N VAL A 264 -3.78 32.50 -38.46
CA VAL A 264 -3.38 32.86 -39.83
C VAL A 264 -2.97 34.32 -39.97
N GLY A 265 -3.30 35.18 -39.01
CA GLY A 265 -2.87 36.59 -39.04
C GLY A 265 -3.37 37.41 -37.86
N VAL A 266 -2.99 38.68 -37.85
CA VAL A 266 -3.44 39.70 -36.90
C VAL A 266 -4.09 40.86 -37.65
N LEU A 267 -5.17 41.41 -37.11
CA LEU A 267 -5.83 42.59 -37.66
C LEU A 267 -4.96 43.85 -37.44
N PRO A 268 -4.90 44.80 -38.38
CA PRO A 268 -5.74 44.91 -39.58
C PRO A 268 -5.19 44.28 -40.88
N THR A 269 -4.05 43.56 -40.91
CA THR A 269 -3.59 42.95 -42.20
C THR A 269 -2.61 41.76 -42.10
N ALA A 270 -2.99 40.65 -42.73
CA ALA A 270 -2.18 39.88 -43.70
C ALA A 270 -3.13 39.20 -44.69
N GLU A 271 -2.93 39.36 -46.00
CA GLU A 271 -3.62 38.55 -47.00
C GLU A 271 -3.18 37.09 -46.86
N VAL A 272 -4.11 36.16 -46.69
CA VAL A 272 -3.80 34.75 -46.51
C VAL A 272 -4.09 34.01 -47.81
N LYS A 273 -3.09 33.30 -48.34
CA LYS A 273 -3.26 32.41 -49.49
C LYS A 273 -3.79 31.06 -49.03
N LEU A 274 -4.96 30.67 -49.54
CA LEU A 274 -5.67 29.45 -49.13
C LEU A 274 -6.15 28.69 -50.36
N PRO A 275 -6.06 27.35 -50.38
CA PRO A 275 -6.71 26.53 -51.39
C PRO A 275 -8.22 26.84 -51.50
N ALA A 276 -8.82 26.50 -52.64
CA ALA A 276 -10.27 26.60 -52.78
C ALA A 276 -10.98 25.66 -51.78
N GLY A 277 -12.02 26.15 -51.11
CA GLY A 277 -12.74 25.41 -50.08
C GLY A 277 -13.41 26.28 -49.03
N ASN A 278 -14.13 25.66 -48.10
CA ASN A 278 -14.83 26.34 -47.00
C ASN A 278 -13.98 26.31 -45.72
N TYR A 279 -13.83 27.47 -45.09
CA TYR A 279 -13.06 27.64 -43.86
C TYR A 279 -13.90 28.31 -42.77
N GLU A 280 -13.75 27.90 -41.52
CA GLU A 280 -14.31 28.58 -40.35
C GLU A 280 -13.39 29.72 -39.92
N LEU A 281 -13.84 30.96 -40.10
CA LEU A 281 -13.19 32.18 -39.65
C LEU A 281 -13.59 32.47 -38.20
N ARG A 282 -12.59 32.57 -37.31
CA ARG A 282 -12.75 33.12 -35.96
C ARG A 282 -11.90 34.36 -35.77
N ILE A 283 -12.49 35.40 -35.17
CA ILE A 283 -11.79 36.64 -34.83
C ILE A 283 -11.90 36.86 -33.32
N ARG A 284 -10.74 36.93 -32.67
CA ARG A 284 -10.62 37.17 -31.23
C ARG A 284 -10.05 38.55 -30.96
N THR A 285 -10.75 39.31 -30.13
CA THR A 285 -10.32 40.66 -29.71
C THR A 285 -10.45 40.79 -28.19
N GLN A 286 -9.82 41.81 -27.60
CA GLN A 286 -9.85 42.00 -26.13
C GLN A 286 -11.19 42.55 -25.60
N ARG A 287 -11.88 43.39 -26.39
CA ARG A 287 -13.05 44.17 -25.92
C ARG A 287 -14.36 43.83 -26.64
N PHE A 288 -14.35 42.88 -27.57
CA PHE A 288 -15.53 42.44 -28.31
C PHE A 288 -15.71 40.93 -28.20
N LEU A 289 -16.95 40.47 -28.40
CA LEU A 289 -17.27 39.05 -28.44
C LEU A 289 -16.56 38.39 -29.62
N GLU A 290 -16.24 37.11 -29.47
CA GLU A 290 -15.63 36.32 -30.55
C GLU A 290 -16.57 36.27 -31.75
N TYR A 291 -16.07 36.67 -32.92
CA TYR A 291 -16.82 36.59 -34.18
C TYR A 291 -16.49 35.25 -34.85
N ILE A 292 -17.52 34.51 -35.28
CA ILE A 292 -17.39 33.21 -35.96
C ILE A 292 -18.26 33.22 -37.23
N ALA A 293 -17.66 32.89 -38.38
CA ALA A 293 -18.37 32.78 -39.65
C ALA A 293 -17.71 31.73 -40.57
N THR A 294 -18.44 31.25 -41.58
CA THR A 294 -17.88 30.39 -42.63
C THR A 294 -17.54 31.23 -43.86
N VAL A 295 -16.36 31.02 -44.44
CA VAL A 295 -15.84 31.72 -45.62
C VAL A 295 -15.52 30.70 -46.71
N GLU A 296 -16.14 30.85 -47.88
CA GLU A 296 -15.86 30.05 -49.08
C GLU A 296 -14.75 30.72 -49.91
N VAL A 297 -13.63 30.04 -50.09
CA VAL A 297 -12.48 30.48 -50.88
C VAL A 297 -12.58 29.90 -52.29
N ALA A 298 -12.58 30.77 -53.30
CA ALA A 298 -12.84 30.37 -54.69
C ALA A 298 -11.62 29.79 -55.44
N GLY A 299 -10.39 30.05 -54.99
CA GLY A 299 -9.16 29.65 -55.71
C GLY A 299 -8.74 30.62 -56.82
N LEU A 300 -7.97 30.14 -57.81
CA LEU A 300 -7.53 30.84 -59.01
C LEU A 300 -6.79 32.18 -58.79
N ASP A 301 -6.09 32.34 -57.65
CA ASP A 301 -5.45 33.60 -57.21
C ASP A 301 -6.43 34.79 -57.05
N GLN A 302 -7.73 34.51 -56.86
CA GLN A 302 -8.76 35.52 -56.65
C GLN A 302 -8.70 36.11 -55.23
N LEU A 303 -8.80 37.44 -55.11
CA LEU A 303 -8.88 38.13 -53.81
C LEU A 303 -10.33 38.27 -53.33
N GLN A 304 -10.63 37.78 -52.13
CA GLN A 304 -11.90 37.91 -51.42
C GLN A 304 -11.71 38.69 -50.12
N THR A 305 -12.56 39.68 -49.85
CA THR A 305 -12.54 40.45 -48.60
C THR A 305 -13.75 40.09 -47.74
N VAL A 306 -13.50 39.72 -46.49
CA VAL A 306 -14.51 39.41 -45.48
C VAL A 306 -14.59 40.56 -44.47
N GLU A 307 -15.76 41.16 -44.33
CA GLU A 307 -16.02 42.20 -43.33
C GLU A 307 -16.79 41.60 -42.14
N ALA A 308 -16.28 41.81 -40.92
CA ALA A 308 -16.82 41.26 -39.69
C ALA A 308 -17.26 42.36 -38.72
N GLU A 309 -18.55 42.37 -38.35
CA GLU A 309 -19.12 43.31 -37.38
C GLU A 309 -18.91 42.80 -35.94
N LEU A 310 -18.25 43.59 -35.10
CA LEU A 310 -17.88 43.22 -33.74
C LEU A 310 -18.84 43.80 -32.70
N VAL A 311 -19.24 42.98 -31.72
CA VAL A 311 -20.14 43.36 -30.63
C VAL A 311 -19.36 43.55 -29.32
N PRO A 312 -19.47 44.69 -28.60
CA PRO A 312 -18.72 44.92 -27.37
C PRO A 312 -18.99 43.86 -26.28
N ALA A 313 -17.94 43.45 -25.58
CA ALA A 313 -17.96 42.40 -24.54
C ALA A 313 -17.90 42.95 -23.11
N TRP A 314 -18.48 44.13 -22.85
CA TRP A 314 -18.48 44.78 -21.53
C TRP A 314 -19.87 45.27 -21.14
N ALA A 315 -20.05 45.60 -19.85
CA ALA A 315 -21.26 46.25 -19.32
C ALA A 315 -20.93 47.20 -18.16
N ASP A 316 -21.77 48.22 -17.96
CA ASP A 316 -21.69 49.15 -16.83
C ASP A 316 -22.34 48.57 -15.58
N ILE A 317 -21.60 48.55 -14.47
CA ILE A 317 -22.07 48.03 -13.18
C ILE A 317 -22.02 49.13 -12.10
N ILE A 318 -23.15 49.37 -11.45
CA ILE A 318 -23.26 50.29 -10.32
C ILE A 318 -22.91 49.55 -9.03
N VAL A 319 -21.93 50.08 -8.29
CA VAL A 319 -21.45 49.55 -7.01
C VAL A 319 -21.64 50.58 -5.90
N SER A 320 -22.37 50.21 -4.86
CA SER A 320 -22.69 51.05 -3.69
C SER A 320 -22.28 50.39 -2.38
N THR A 321 -21.79 51.16 -1.41
CA THR A 321 -21.42 50.67 -0.08
C THR A 321 -22.05 51.45 1.06
N ASP A 322 -22.14 50.80 2.22
CA ASP A 322 -22.50 51.41 3.50
C ASP A 322 -21.40 51.12 4.53
N PRO A 323 -20.64 52.15 4.99
CA PRO A 323 -20.72 53.55 4.57
C PRO A 323 -20.15 53.79 3.15
N ALA A 324 -20.67 54.81 2.47
CA ALA A 324 -20.20 55.23 1.13
C ALA A 324 -18.74 55.73 1.13
N GLY A 325 -18.12 55.83 -0.04
CA GLY A 325 -16.75 56.34 -0.21
C GLY A 325 -15.66 55.27 -0.15
N ALA A 326 -15.99 54.01 -0.42
CA ALA A 326 -15.03 52.92 -0.54
C ALA A 326 -14.47 52.84 -1.98
N GLU A 327 -13.19 52.50 -2.13
CA GLU A 327 -12.56 52.21 -3.42
C GLU A 327 -13.04 50.85 -3.94
N VAL A 328 -13.42 50.80 -5.23
CA VAL A 328 -13.67 49.56 -5.96
C VAL A 328 -12.46 49.25 -6.83
N VAL A 329 -11.87 48.08 -6.63
CA VAL A 329 -10.60 47.66 -7.23
C VAL A 329 -10.79 46.35 -8.00
N LEU A 330 -10.22 46.26 -9.19
CA LEU A 330 -10.13 45.03 -9.98
C LEU A 330 -8.70 44.88 -10.49
N ALA A 331 -8.07 43.72 -10.23
CA ALA A 331 -6.70 43.44 -10.69
C ALA A 331 -5.69 44.58 -10.37
N ASP A 332 -5.76 45.08 -9.13
CA ASP A 332 -4.94 46.19 -8.60
C ASP A 332 -5.18 47.59 -9.21
N GLU A 333 -6.14 47.72 -10.13
CA GLU A 333 -6.59 49.00 -10.68
C GLU A 333 -7.83 49.53 -9.93
N VAL A 334 -7.80 50.81 -9.53
CA VAL A 334 -8.94 51.48 -8.89
C VAL A 334 -9.93 51.92 -9.97
N LEU A 335 -11.09 51.27 -10.03
CA LEU A 335 -12.13 51.53 -11.02
C LEU A 335 -13.03 52.71 -10.63
N GLY A 336 -13.12 53.04 -9.33
CA GLY A 336 -13.92 54.17 -8.85
C GLY A 336 -14.12 54.17 -7.34
N ILE A 337 -14.86 55.18 -6.84
CA ILE A 337 -15.22 55.34 -5.43
C ILE A 337 -16.74 55.28 -5.30
N THR A 338 -17.23 54.42 -4.41
CA THR A 338 -18.66 54.12 -4.24
C THR A 338 -19.49 55.30 -3.69
N PRO A 339 -20.72 55.54 -4.20
CA PRO A 339 -21.35 54.87 -5.35
C PRO A 339 -20.66 55.18 -6.68
N ALA A 340 -20.28 54.16 -7.45
CA ALA A 340 -19.59 54.29 -8.73
C ALA A 340 -20.26 53.45 -9.81
N SER A 341 -20.30 53.96 -11.05
CA SER A 341 -20.60 53.18 -12.26
C SER A 341 -19.28 52.76 -12.88
N ILE A 342 -18.98 51.47 -12.93
CA ILE A 342 -17.71 50.92 -13.41
C ILE A 342 -17.94 50.01 -14.62
N GLU A 343 -17.06 50.10 -15.62
CA GLU A 343 -17.09 49.24 -16.80
C GLU A 343 -16.42 47.89 -16.48
N LEU A 344 -17.12 46.78 -16.68
CA LEU A 344 -16.57 45.44 -16.48
C LEU A 344 -16.74 44.58 -17.74
N LEU A 345 -15.66 43.89 -18.12
CA LEU A 345 -15.70 42.87 -19.19
C LEU A 345 -16.58 41.68 -18.76
N ALA A 346 -17.31 41.11 -19.71
CA ALA A 346 -18.18 39.96 -19.53
C ALA A 346 -17.45 38.75 -18.92
N GLY A 347 -18.20 37.92 -18.21
CA GLY A 347 -17.72 36.74 -17.48
C GLY A 347 -17.61 36.95 -15.97
N SER A 348 -17.04 35.96 -15.27
CA SER A 348 -16.85 36.00 -13.82
C SER A 348 -15.68 36.91 -13.45
N ARG A 349 -15.95 37.95 -12.65
CA ARG A 349 -14.98 38.95 -12.20
C ARG A 349 -15.08 39.10 -10.69
N GLN A 350 -13.95 39.29 -10.02
CA GLN A 350 -13.93 39.54 -8.59
C GLN A 350 -13.48 40.97 -8.31
N ILE A 351 -14.39 41.79 -7.80
CA ILE A 351 -14.06 43.14 -7.33
C ILE A 351 -13.66 43.09 -5.85
N ILE A 352 -12.78 43.99 -5.47
CA ILE A 352 -12.36 44.24 -4.09
C ILE A 352 -12.89 45.61 -3.70
N VAL A 353 -13.56 45.70 -2.57
CA VAL A 353 -14.04 46.96 -2.02
C VAL A 353 -13.30 47.23 -0.72
N ARG A 354 -12.58 48.35 -0.66
CA ARG A 354 -11.79 48.73 0.52
C ARG A 354 -12.06 50.16 0.94
N LYS A 355 -12.14 50.38 2.25
CA LYS A 355 -12.27 51.70 2.87
C LYS A 355 -11.40 51.75 4.12
N PRO A 356 -10.60 52.81 4.33
CA PRO A 356 -9.80 52.96 5.55
C PRO A 356 -10.67 52.82 6.82
N GLY A 357 -10.23 51.98 7.76
CA GLY A 357 -10.94 51.68 9.01
C GLY A 357 -11.98 50.54 8.93
N TYR A 358 -12.17 49.94 7.76
CA TYR A 358 -13.12 48.86 7.52
C TYR A 358 -12.44 47.63 6.93
N ARG A 359 -13.03 46.46 7.17
CA ARG A 359 -12.62 45.19 6.57
C ARG A 359 -12.82 45.25 5.05
N THR A 360 -11.80 44.79 4.32
CA THR A 360 -11.86 44.66 2.85
C THR A 360 -12.85 43.57 2.46
N GLU A 361 -13.81 43.92 1.59
CA GLU A 361 -14.81 43.00 1.07
C GLU A 361 -14.45 42.53 -0.34
N ARG A 362 -14.72 41.26 -0.66
CA ARG A 362 -14.51 40.68 -2.00
C ARG A 362 -15.85 40.22 -2.56
N ARG A 363 -16.18 40.60 -3.80
CA ARG A 363 -17.44 40.22 -4.46
C ARG A 363 -17.16 39.64 -5.83
N ALA A 364 -17.57 38.39 -6.04
CA ALA A 364 -17.63 37.77 -7.35
C ALA A 364 -18.91 38.23 -8.07
N LEU A 365 -18.75 38.66 -9.31
CA LEU A 365 -19.80 39.18 -10.18
C LEU A 365 -19.76 38.40 -11.49
N ASN A 366 -20.93 38.02 -12.01
CA ASN A 366 -21.04 37.45 -13.34
C ASN A 366 -21.60 38.51 -14.30
N ILE A 367 -20.75 39.02 -15.19
CA ILE A 367 -21.06 40.15 -16.06
C ILE A 367 -21.57 39.65 -17.41
N ILE A 368 -22.73 40.16 -17.84
CA ILE A 368 -23.33 39.86 -19.14
C ILE A 368 -23.06 41.05 -20.07
N ALA A 369 -22.44 40.81 -21.23
CA ALA A 369 -22.11 41.85 -22.21
C ALA A 369 -23.36 42.68 -22.60
N GLY A 370 -23.21 44.01 -22.66
CA GLY A 370 -24.25 44.95 -23.07
C GLY A 370 -25.40 45.16 -22.08
N LYS A 371 -25.44 44.44 -20.95
CA LYS A 371 -26.51 44.55 -19.95
C LYS A 371 -26.03 45.27 -18.70
N ALA A 372 -26.32 46.57 -18.62
CA ALA A 372 -26.05 47.35 -17.41
C ALA A 372 -26.75 46.74 -16.18
N GLY A 373 -26.10 46.83 -15.02
CA GLY A 373 -26.58 46.22 -13.78
C GLY A 373 -26.20 47.01 -12.53
N GLU A 374 -26.89 46.75 -11.43
CA GLU A 374 -26.58 47.29 -10.11
C GLU A 374 -26.42 46.13 -9.13
N ILE A 375 -25.35 46.13 -8.35
CA ILE A 375 -25.12 45.10 -7.33
C ILE A 375 -25.78 45.50 -6.00
N PRO A 376 -26.21 44.53 -5.18
CA PRO A 376 -26.72 44.82 -3.85
C PRO A 376 -25.72 45.63 -3.01
N LEU A 377 -26.26 46.54 -2.18
CA LEU A 377 -25.49 47.38 -1.26
C LEU A 377 -24.52 46.54 -0.41
N ILE A 378 -23.22 46.87 -0.47
CA ILE A 378 -22.17 46.20 0.30
C ILE A 378 -22.01 46.91 1.65
N LYS A 379 -22.37 46.23 2.75
CA LYS A 379 -22.14 46.73 4.11
C LYS A 379 -20.73 46.38 4.58
N LEU A 380 -19.92 47.39 4.93
CA LEU A 380 -18.55 47.20 5.40
C LEU A 380 -18.52 47.11 6.93
N ALA A 381 -17.88 46.07 7.47
CA ALA A 381 -17.63 45.94 8.91
C ALA A 381 -16.36 46.69 9.33
N GLU A 382 -16.29 47.20 10.56
CA GLU A 382 -15.07 47.83 11.09
C GLU A 382 -13.90 46.83 11.18
N ALA A 383 -12.67 47.29 10.96
CA ALA A 383 -11.48 46.47 11.13
C ALA A 383 -11.15 46.23 12.62
N GLY A 384 -10.86 44.96 13.00
CA GLY A 384 -10.45 44.56 14.35
C GLY A 384 -8.98 44.87 14.68
N GLY A 385 -8.57 44.59 15.93
CA GLY A 385 -7.17 44.58 16.36
C GLY A 385 -6.62 43.15 16.43
N PHE A 386 -5.29 42.99 16.51
CA PHE A 386 -4.64 41.68 16.42
C PHE A 386 -3.83 41.35 17.70
N ILE A 387 -3.87 40.09 18.13
CA ILE A 387 -2.98 39.54 19.16
C ILE A 387 -2.08 38.49 18.49
N GLN A 388 -0.76 38.65 18.57
CA GLN A 388 0.20 37.69 18.06
C GLN A 388 0.76 36.86 19.22
N VAL A 389 0.45 35.57 19.28
CA VAL A 389 0.82 34.68 20.39
C VAL A 389 1.91 33.71 19.95
N GLU A 390 3.06 33.77 20.62
CA GLU A 390 4.17 32.84 20.43
C GLU A 390 4.47 32.10 21.74
N SER A 391 4.92 30.85 21.63
CA SER A 391 5.37 30.09 22.78
C SER A 391 6.69 29.35 22.55
N LYS A 392 7.43 29.14 23.64
CA LYS A 392 8.61 28.27 23.67
C LYS A 392 8.37 27.15 24.70
N PRO A 393 8.24 25.88 24.27
CA PRO A 393 8.29 25.38 22.88
C PRO A 393 7.01 25.69 22.05
N ALA A 394 7.17 25.94 20.76
CA ALA A 394 6.07 26.26 19.82
C ALA A 394 5.11 25.09 19.58
N GLY A 395 3.86 25.39 19.21
CA GLY A 395 2.78 24.40 19.06
C GLY A 395 1.85 24.28 20.28
N ALA A 396 1.99 25.14 21.29
CA ALA A 396 1.08 25.15 22.44
C ALA A 396 -0.32 25.66 22.06
N ALA A 397 -1.36 25.04 22.61
CA ALA A 397 -2.76 25.41 22.41
C ALA A 397 -3.07 26.77 23.05
N VAL A 398 -3.69 27.66 22.29
CA VAL A 398 -4.05 29.02 22.69
C VAL A 398 -5.57 29.12 22.88
N THR A 399 -5.97 29.67 24.01
CA THR A 399 -7.36 30.01 24.32
C THR A 399 -7.46 31.49 24.67
N VAL A 400 -8.49 32.16 24.17
CA VAL A 400 -8.82 33.56 24.48
C VAL A 400 -10.23 33.59 25.07
N GLU A 401 -10.39 34.15 26.28
CA GLU A 401 -11.68 34.16 27.00
C GLU A 401 -12.34 32.77 27.14
N ASN A 402 -11.50 31.72 27.27
CA ASN A 402 -11.86 30.29 27.31
C ASN A 402 -12.32 29.67 25.97
N GLU A 403 -12.24 30.39 24.85
CA GLU A 403 -12.45 29.82 23.52
C GLU A 403 -11.11 29.44 22.88
N TYR A 404 -11.05 28.24 22.28
CA TYR A 404 -9.87 27.74 21.59
C TYR A 404 -9.68 28.46 20.26
N GLN A 405 -8.46 28.98 20.02
CA GLN A 405 -8.14 29.78 18.83
C GLN A 405 -7.14 29.08 17.89
N GLY A 406 -6.45 28.02 18.34
CA GLY A 406 -5.43 27.30 17.58
C GLY A 406 -4.15 27.05 18.38
N ASN A 407 -3.03 26.84 17.69
CA ASN A 407 -1.72 26.57 18.30
C ASN A 407 -0.71 27.67 17.95
N THR A 408 0.18 28.04 18.87
CA THR A 408 1.26 29.00 18.60
C THR A 408 2.26 28.48 17.55
N PRO A 409 2.88 29.34 16.71
CA PRO A 409 2.62 30.77 16.59
C PRO A 409 1.25 31.03 15.93
N LEU A 410 0.48 31.97 16.49
CA LEU A 410 -0.89 32.26 16.06
C LEU A 410 -1.17 33.76 16.11
N GLU A 411 -1.82 34.30 15.09
CA GLU A 411 -2.39 35.64 15.09
C GLU A 411 -3.91 35.56 15.25
N ILE A 412 -4.47 36.37 16.15
CA ILE A 412 -5.88 36.32 16.55
C ILE A 412 -6.49 37.70 16.35
N GLU A 413 -7.53 37.81 15.51
CA GLU A 413 -8.30 39.05 15.34
C GLU A 413 -9.32 39.17 16.48
N VAL A 414 -9.32 40.33 17.16
CA VAL A 414 -10.22 40.62 18.28
C VAL A 414 -10.74 42.06 18.22
N ALA A 415 -11.81 42.35 18.95
CA ALA A 415 -12.36 43.71 19.01
C ALA A 415 -11.39 44.67 19.72
N LYS A 416 -11.18 45.85 19.14
CA LYS A 416 -10.33 46.91 19.70
C LYS A 416 -10.92 47.52 20.99
N GLY A 417 -10.05 48.10 21.81
CA GLY A 417 -10.44 48.82 23.03
C GLY A 417 -10.88 47.91 24.19
N ARG A 418 -10.54 46.62 24.14
CA ARG A 418 -10.87 45.62 25.16
C ARG A 418 -9.62 44.91 25.67
N ARG A 419 -9.71 44.40 26.90
CA ARG A 419 -8.71 43.54 27.52
C ARG A 419 -9.13 42.08 27.38
N TYR A 420 -8.19 41.23 26.98
CA TYR A 420 -8.34 39.80 26.75
C TYR A 420 -7.44 39.00 27.69
N GLN A 421 -7.90 37.83 28.12
CA GLN A 421 -7.06 36.81 28.75
C GLN A 421 -6.66 35.75 27.72
N VAL A 422 -5.37 35.67 27.44
CA VAL A 422 -4.73 34.66 26.61
C VAL A 422 -4.15 33.58 27.51
N ARG A 423 -4.69 32.36 27.43
CA ARG A 423 -4.18 31.18 28.14
C ARG A 423 -3.53 30.23 27.15
N VAL A 424 -2.31 29.81 27.45
CA VAL A 424 -1.51 28.89 26.64
C VAL A 424 -1.24 27.61 27.41
N SER A 425 -1.50 26.47 26.78
CA SER A 425 -1.39 25.14 27.40
C SER A 425 -0.72 24.12 26.48
N ARG A 426 0.06 23.20 27.06
CA ARG A 426 0.77 22.14 26.34
C ARG A 426 0.97 20.94 27.28
N PRO A 427 0.70 19.70 26.85
CA PRO A 427 0.97 18.51 27.65
C PRO A 427 2.43 18.46 28.14
N GLY A 428 2.65 18.11 29.40
CA GLY A 428 3.97 18.11 30.02
C GLY A 428 4.46 19.48 30.51
N TYR A 429 3.72 20.57 30.31
CA TYR A 429 4.09 21.91 30.75
C TYR A 429 3.06 22.53 31.70
N GLN A 430 3.47 23.56 32.43
CA GLN A 430 2.56 24.39 33.22
C GLN A 430 1.79 25.34 32.30
N THR A 431 0.47 25.48 32.54
CA THR A 431 -0.38 26.43 31.82
C THR A 431 0.01 27.85 32.19
N ALA A 432 0.18 28.72 31.20
CA ALA A 432 0.46 30.14 31.38
C ALA A 432 -0.75 30.97 30.98
N THR A 433 -0.99 32.09 31.66
CA THR A 433 -2.06 33.04 31.31
C THR A 433 -1.51 34.46 31.31
N ARG A 434 -1.85 35.24 30.28
CA ARG A 434 -1.46 36.64 30.12
C ARG A 434 -2.67 37.49 29.77
N SER A 435 -2.76 38.68 30.36
CA SER A 435 -3.80 39.64 30.02
C SER A 435 -3.24 40.72 29.09
N VAL A 436 -3.97 41.04 28.02
CA VAL A 436 -3.50 41.86 26.90
C VAL A 436 -4.60 42.85 26.53
N GLU A 437 -4.24 44.11 26.33
CA GLU A 437 -5.17 45.15 25.91
C GLU A 437 -4.89 45.50 24.45
N VAL A 438 -5.91 45.40 23.60
CA VAL A 438 -5.75 45.52 22.15
C VAL A 438 -6.13 46.92 21.69
N ALA A 439 -5.12 47.67 21.28
CA ALA A 439 -5.23 49.01 20.73
C ALA A 439 -5.35 48.98 19.19
N ASP A 440 -5.53 50.16 18.58
CA ASP A 440 -5.85 50.30 17.16
C ASP A 440 -4.68 49.88 16.24
N GLY A 441 -4.96 49.00 15.28
CA GLY A 441 -4.14 48.73 14.10
C GLY A 441 -2.75 48.09 14.28
N VAL A 442 -2.25 47.87 15.50
CA VAL A 442 -0.93 47.25 15.75
C VAL A 442 -1.08 45.89 16.45
N PRO A 443 -0.54 44.80 15.88
CA PRO A 443 -0.52 43.50 16.55
C PRO A 443 0.17 43.58 17.92
N VAL A 444 -0.50 43.09 18.96
CA VAL A 444 0.08 43.05 20.31
C VAL A 444 0.77 41.70 20.53
N PRO A 445 2.11 41.67 20.70
CA PRO A 445 2.83 40.42 20.87
C PRO A 445 2.68 39.85 22.28
N VAL A 446 2.46 38.53 22.36
CA VAL A 446 2.33 37.73 23.59
C VAL A 446 3.29 36.56 23.52
N ASN A 447 4.49 36.76 24.05
CA ASN A 447 5.54 35.75 24.05
C ASN A 447 5.57 35.00 25.38
N ILE A 448 5.37 33.68 25.36
CA ILE A 448 5.29 32.84 26.57
C ILE A 448 6.36 31.75 26.55
N VAL A 449 7.24 31.75 27.55
CA VAL A 449 8.15 30.63 27.81
C VAL A 449 7.48 29.68 28.81
N MET A 450 7.20 28.44 28.38
CA MET A 450 6.48 27.46 29.20
C MET A 450 7.44 26.70 30.13
N GLN A 451 7.04 26.53 31.39
CA GLN A 451 7.80 25.74 32.37
C GLN A 451 7.44 24.25 32.27
N PRO A 452 8.41 23.34 32.04
CA PRO A 452 8.12 21.91 31.98
C PRO A 452 7.73 21.37 33.37
N LYS A 453 6.79 20.44 33.40
CA LYS A 453 6.51 19.59 34.57
C LYS A 453 7.38 18.35 34.41
N VAL A 454 8.27 18.12 35.35
CA VAL A 454 9.24 17.01 35.29
C VAL A 454 9.02 16.03 36.43
N GLY A 455 9.26 14.75 36.16
CA GLY A 455 9.27 13.66 37.14
C GLY A 455 10.60 12.91 37.09
N VAL A 456 10.96 12.27 38.19
CA VAL A 456 12.23 11.56 38.33
C VAL A 456 12.01 10.05 38.31
N ILE A 457 12.76 9.35 37.45
CA ILE A 457 12.75 7.89 37.34
C ILE A 457 14.15 7.38 37.65
N ASN A 458 14.28 6.52 38.64
CA ASN A 458 15.49 5.73 38.87
C ASN A 458 15.41 4.43 38.08
N VAL A 459 16.23 4.31 37.03
CA VAL A 459 16.32 3.09 36.22
C VAL A 459 17.45 2.24 36.76
N THR A 460 17.18 0.97 37.05
CA THR A 460 18.18 -0.02 37.40
C THR A 460 18.13 -1.18 36.40
N ALA A 461 19.27 -1.54 35.83
CA ALA A 461 19.37 -2.59 34.82
C ALA A 461 20.41 -3.65 35.20
N SER A 462 20.07 -4.91 34.89
CA SER A 462 20.98 -6.04 34.96
C SER A 462 21.08 -6.70 33.57
N PRO A 463 22.27 -6.81 32.95
CA PRO A 463 23.59 -6.43 33.48
C PRO A 463 23.81 -4.93 33.69
N ALA A 464 24.69 -4.57 34.63
CA ALA A 464 24.87 -3.19 35.10
C ALA A 464 25.47 -2.21 34.07
N ASP A 465 26.06 -2.75 33.00
CA ASP A 465 26.66 -2.00 31.89
C ASP A 465 25.74 -1.90 30.66
N ALA A 466 24.45 -2.24 30.80
CA ALA A 466 23.47 -2.02 29.75
C ALA A 466 23.32 -0.52 29.41
N SER A 467 22.95 -0.22 28.16
CA SER A 467 22.72 1.14 27.68
C SER A 467 21.23 1.48 27.70
N LEU A 468 20.89 2.72 28.05
CA LEU A 468 19.52 3.22 28.11
C LEU A 468 19.25 4.20 26.98
N PHE A 469 18.09 4.05 26.36
CA PHE A 469 17.57 4.95 25.34
C PHE A 469 16.22 5.50 25.80
N VAL A 470 16.01 6.80 25.62
CA VAL A 470 14.74 7.48 25.90
C VAL A 470 14.29 8.16 24.61
N ASP A 471 13.12 7.76 24.09
CA ASP A 471 12.57 8.23 22.82
C ASP A 471 13.57 8.12 21.66
N GLY A 472 14.33 7.02 21.63
CA GLY A 472 15.37 6.75 20.64
C GLY A 472 16.71 7.45 20.89
N ARG A 473 16.82 8.34 21.87
CA ARG A 473 18.08 9.03 22.21
C ARG A 473 18.88 8.22 23.23
N ASN A 474 20.16 8.02 22.95
CA ASN A 474 21.07 7.31 23.85
C ASN A 474 21.39 8.17 25.09
N MET A 475 21.09 7.65 26.27
CA MET A 475 21.33 8.27 27.58
C MET A 475 22.59 7.72 28.28
N GLY A 476 23.32 6.80 27.64
CA GLY A 476 24.49 6.15 28.24
C GLY A 476 24.11 4.96 29.11
N ASN A 477 24.72 4.85 30.30
CA ASN A 477 24.52 3.70 31.19
C ASN A 477 23.07 3.64 31.70
N ALA A 478 22.47 2.45 31.78
CA ALA A 478 21.08 2.30 32.19
C ALA A 478 20.81 2.48 33.68
N ASN A 479 21.81 2.30 34.54
CA ASN A 479 21.72 2.53 35.98
C ASN A 479 21.91 4.01 36.30
N GLN A 480 20.84 4.79 36.21
CA GLN A 480 20.86 6.22 36.50
C GLN A 480 19.47 6.76 36.87
N GLU A 481 19.46 7.91 37.54
CA GLU A 481 18.27 8.72 37.70
C GLU A 481 18.08 9.62 36.47
N LEU A 482 16.87 9.62 35.93
CA LEU A 482 16.46 10.43 34.80
C LEU A 482 15.39 11.43 35.24
N GLU A 483 15.58 12.69 34.88
CA GLU A 483 14.55 13.71 34.97
C GLU A 483 13.91 13.89 33.60
N LEU A 484 12.65 13.50 33.48
CA LEU A 484 11.90 13.50 32.23
C LEU A 484 10.63 14.34 32.37
N ILE A 485 10.18 14.92 31.26
CA ILE A 485 8.93 15.68 31.21
C ILE A 485 7.77 14.73 31.52
N ALA A 486 6.74 15.20 32.21
CA ALA A 486 5.59 14.41 32.65
C ALA A 486 4.62 14.10 31.49
N VAL A 487 5.14 13.42 30.47
CA VAL A 487 4.44 12.85 29.32
C VAL A 487 4.94 11.40 29.13
N PRO A 488 4.22 10.55 28.39
CA PRO A 488 4.71 9.22 28.08
C PRO A 488 6.05 9.26 27.32
N HIS A 489 7.02 8.51 27.81
CA HIS A 489 8.34 8.33 27.21
C HIS A 489 8.58 6.86 26.94
N ARG A 490 9.13 6.52 25.77
CA ARG A 490 9.51 5.16 25.42
C ARG A 490 10.95 4.91 25.85
N LEU A 491 11.14 4.01 26.81
CA LEU A 491 12.43 3.59 27.29
C LEU A 491 12.84 2.28 26.61
N GLU A 492 14.12 2.17 26.30
CA GLU A 492 14.72 0.90 25.89
C GLU A 492 16.04 0.66 26.64
N VAL A 493 16.23 -0.57 27.09
CA VAL A 493 17.49 -1.00 27.69
C VAL A 493 18.11 -2.05 26.78
N ARG A 494 19.30 -1.76 26.29
CA ARG A 494 20.00 -2.56 25.25
C ARG A 494 21.36 -3.03 25.76
N LYS A 495 21.72 -4.26 25.40
CA LYS A 495 23.07 -4.81 25.58
C LYS A 495 23.34 -5.89 24.55
N ALA A 496 24.53 -5.88 23.96
CA ALA A 496 24.96 -6.93 23.04
C ALA A 496 24.93 -8.32 23.71
N GLY A 497 24.38 -9.32 23.02
CA GLY A 497 24.17 -10.67 23.55
C GLY A 497 22.90 -10.86 24.39
N TYR A 498 22.07 -9.82 24.53
CA TYR A 498 20.81 -9.85 25.26
C TYR A 498 19.66 -9.35 24.39
N ASN A 499 18.44 -9.77 24.71
CA ASN A 499 17.24 -9.20 24.11
C ASN A 499 16.98 -7.80 24.67
N THR A 500 16.72 -6.85 23.78
CA THR A 500 16.35 -5.48 24.15
C THR A 500 15.05 -5.48 24.95
N TRP A 501 15.06 -4.82 26.10
CA TRP A 501 13.84 -4.49 26.83
C TRP A 501 13.29 -3.15 26.32
N SER A 502 11.98 -3.04 26.16
CA SER A 502 11.30 -1.80 25.81
C SER A 502 10.01 -1.64 26.62
N GLY A 503 9.76 -0.42 27.09
CA GLY A 503 8.54 -0.09 27.84
C GLY A 503 8.23 1.40 27.77
N GLU A 504 6.98 1.74 28.05
CA GLU A 504 6.53 3.13 28.15
C GLU A 504 6.43 3.53 29.62
N VAL A 505 6.94 4.71 29.96
CA VAL A 505 6.86 5.27 31.32
C VAL A 505 6.39 6.72 31.23
N THR A 506 5.39 7.06 32.04
CA THR A 506 4.97 8.47 32.24
C THR A 506 5.52 8.94 33.60
N PRO A 507 6.47 9.88 33.62
CA PRO A 507 7.02 10.45 34.85
C PRO A 507 5.96 11.22 35.64
N LYS A 508 5.94 11.04 36.97
CA LYS A 508 5.02 11.72 37.89
C LYS A 508 5.78 12.79 38.68
N PRO A 509 5.47 14.09 38.49
CA PRO A 509 6.10 15.17 39.25
C PRO A 509 5.94 14.98 40.77
N GLY A 510 7.04 15.13 41.51
CA GLY A 510 7.06 15.00 42.97
C GLY A 510 7.08 13.58 43.52
N LEU A 511 7.09 12.54 42.66
CA LEU A 511 7.20 11.14 43.07
C LEU A 511 8.37 10.45 42.36
N LEU A 512 9.31 9.90 43.13
CA LEU A 512 10.37 9.07 42.58
C LEU A 512 9.79 7.72 42.11
N GLN A 513 9.95 7.40 40.82
CA GLN A 513 9.56 6.11 40.25
C GLN A 513 10.79 5.20 40.10
N GLN A 514 10.66 3.93 40.45
CA GLN A 514 11.70 2.92 40.23
C GLN A 514 11.33 2.03 39.06
N LEU A 515 12.29 1.81 38.15
CA LEU A 515 12.16 0.89 37.02
C LEU A 515 13.31 -0.10 37.05
N GLU A 516 13.02 -1.35 37.39
CA GLU A 516 14.00 -2.43 37.38
C GLU A 516 13.90 -3.26 36.09
N VAL A 517 15.00 -3.39 35.36
CA VAL A 517 15.07 -4.07 34.07
C VAL A 517 16.13 -5.17 34.09
N ARG A 518 15.69 -6.42 34.05
CA ARG A 518 16.59 -7.57 33.87
C ARG A 518 16.56 -8.00 32.40
N LEU A 519 17.67 -7.77 31.70
CA LEU A 519 17.84 -8.30 30.34
C LEU A 519 18.09 -9.80 30.39
N LEU A 520 17.46 -10.52 29.47
CA LEU A 520 17.64 -11.97 29.29
C LEU A 520 18.46 -12.21 28.02
N THR A 521 19.33 -13.22 28.04
CA THR A 521 19.92 -13.75 26.80
C THR A 521 18.81 -14.38 25.94
N PRO A 522 19.02 -14.57 24.62
CA PRO A 522 18.05 -15.25 23.77
C PRO A 522 17.61 -16.60 24.33
N GLU A 523 18.55 -17.42 24.81
CA GLU A 523 18.25 -18.71 25.45
C GLU A 523 17.42 -18.56 26.73
N GLN A 524 17.80 -17.63 27.61
CA GLN A 524 17.04 -17.35 28.83
C GLN A 524 15.64 -16.82 28.54
N ALA A 525 15.47 -16.05 27.46
CA ALA A 525 14.18 -15.57 27.03
C ALA A 525 13.30 -16.70 26.49
N VAL A 526 13.87 -17.65 25.74
CA VAL A 526 13.16 -18.86 25.30
C VAL A 526 12.70 -19.66 26.53
N LEU A 527 13.60 -19.91 27.49
CA LEU A 527 13.25 -20.64 28.72
C LEU A 527 12.19 -19.91 29.56
N ALA A 528 12.28 -18.58 29.66
CA ALA A 528 11.32 -17.76 30.39
C ALA A 528 9.96 -17.69 29.68
N ALA A 529 9.92 -17.88 28.35
CA ALA A 529 8.70 -17.93 27.56
C ALA A 529 7.97 -19.28 27.66
N ILE A 530 8.64 -20.35 28.14
CA ILE A 530 7.98 -21.65 28.35
C ILE A 530 6.92 -21.49 29.44
N PRO A 531 5.63 -21.74 29.14
CA PRO A 531 4.57 -21.52 30.10
C PRO A 531 4.67 -22.53 31.25
N LYS A 532 4.35 -22.09 32.48
CA LYS A 532 4.32 -23.01 33.64
C LYS A 532 3.20 -24.04 33.56
N ILE A 533 2.14 -23.72 32.83
CA ILE A 533 0.96 -24.56 32.64
C ILE A 533 0.68 -24.62 31.15
N LEU A 534 0.50 -25.83 30.63
CA LEU A 534 0.10 -26.12 29.26
C LEU A 534 -1.31 -26.72 29.28
N THR A 535 -2.16 -26.35 28.32
CA THR A 535 -3.47 -26.98 28.14
C THR A 535 -3.48 -27.70 26.80
N THR A 536 -3.84 -28.98 26.78
CA THR A 536 -3.98 -29.76 25.54
C THR A 536 -5.21 -29.32 24.76
N GLY A 537 -5.35 -29.70 23.49
CA GLY A 537 -6.55 -29.44 22.70
C GLY A 537 -7.82 -30.08 23.26
N GLN A 538 -7.72 -30.91 24.31
CA GLN A 538 -8.85 -31.53 25.02
C GLN A 538 -9.20 -30.81 26.32
N GLY A 539 -8.45 -29.75 26.66
CA GLY A 539 -8.58 -29.07 27.94
C GLY A 539 -7.82 -29.73 29.09
N GLN A 540 -7.00 -30.76 28.83
CA GLN A 540 -6.19 -31.37 29.89
C GLN A 540 -5.09 -30.41 30.30
N VAL A 541 -4.96 -30.17 31.61
CA VAL A 541 -3.97 -29.25 32.16
C VAL A 541 -2.71 -30.02 32.51
N MET A 542 -1.58 -29.58 31.98
CA MET A 542 -0.26 -30.12 32.26
C MET A 542 0.62 -29.08 32.94
N GLN A 543 1.40 -29.53 33.90
CA GLN A 543 2.28 -28.71 34.72
C GLN A 543 3.72 -28.86 34.25
N LEU A 544 4.42 -27.74 34.08
CA LEU A 544 5.86 -27.74 33.82
C LEU A 544 6.62 -28.21 35.06
N VAL A 545 7.48 -29.20 34.88
CA VAL A 545 8.36 -29.75 35.90
C VAL A 545 9.80 -29.40 35.56
N GLN A 546 10.49 -28.83 36.54
CA GLN A 546 11.91 -28.49 36.42
C GLN A 546 12.76 -29.77 36.54
N PRO A 547 13.83 -29.92 35.72
CA PRO A 547 14.75 -31.05 35.83
C PRO A 547 15.50 -31.05 37.18
N GLY A 548 16.06 -32.20 37.54
CA GLY A 548 16.79 -32.37 38.79
C GLY A 548 17.35 -33.77 38.99
N GLU A 549 17.99 -33.98 40.13
CA GLU A 549 18.61 -35.26 40.49
C GLU A 549 17.76 -36.02 41.51
N LEU A 550 17.64 -37.34 41.31
CA LEU A 550 16.88 -38.22 42.19
C LEU A 550 17.53 -39.58 42.36
N VAL A 551 17.16 -40.24 43.46
CA VAL A 551 17.44 -41.66 43.65
C VAL A 551 16.13 -42.44 43.50
N LEU A 552 16.06 -43.29 42.47
CA LEU A 552 14.97 -44.25 42.28
C LEU A 552 15.13 -45.43 43.23
N GLY A 553 14.02 -46.04 43.65
CA GLY A 553 14.00 -47.19 44.56
C GLY A 553 13.86 -46.80 46.03
N ALA A 554 14.07 -47.78 46.92
CA ALA A 554 13.94 -47.60 48.37
C ALA A 554 15.15 -48.19 49.12
N PRO A 555 15.62 -47.56 50.22
CA PRO A 555 16.69 -48.09 51.06
C PRO A 555 16.37 -49.48 51.62
N ARG A 556 17.38 -50.35 51.79
CA ARG A 556 17.20 -51.75 52.24
C ARG A 556 16.42 -51.91 53.54
N ARG A 557 16.45 -50.91 54.44
CA ARG A 557 15.77 -50.93 55.74
C ARG A 557 14.40 -50.24 55.72
N GLU A 558 13.95 -49.71 54.59
CA GLU A 558 12.64 -49.08 54.48
C GLU A 558 11.53 -50.12 54.62
N GLN A 559 10.63 -49.91 55.58
CA GLN A 559 9.49 -50.79 55.80
C GLN A 559 8.58 -50.84 54.57
N GLY A 560 8.28 -52.06 54.12
CA GLY A 560 7.43 -52.33 52.95
C GLY A 560 8.20 -52.46 51.63
N ARG A 561 9.52 -52.24 51.62
CA ARG A 561 10.35 -52.37 50.42
C ARG A 561 10.25 -53.77 49.77
N ARG A 562 10.10 -53.81 48.45
CA ARG A 562 10.23 -55.04 47.65
C ARG A 562 11.64 -55.23 47.04
N PRO A 563 12.03 -56.47 46.66
CA PRO A 563 13.34 -56.75 46.07
C PRO A 563 13.64 -55.98 44.78
N ASN A 564 12.61 -55.65 43.99
CA ASN A 564 12.70 -54.92 42.71
C ASN A 564 12.89 -53.40 42.85
N GLU A 565 12.99 -52.87 44.07
CA GLU A 565 13.18 -51.45 44.39
C GLU A 565 14.65 -51.18 44.75
N VAL A 566 15.55 -51.48 43.82
CA VAL A 566 16.99 -51.24 43.97
C VAL A 566 17.29 -49.76 43.74
N LEU A 567 18.21 -49.19 44.54
CA LEU A 567 18.61 -47.80 44.42
C LEU A 567 19.36 -47.53 43.10
N ARG A 568 18.95 -46.47 42.39
CA ARG A 568 19.61 -46.00 41.15
C ARG A 568 19.65 -44.48 41.13
N SER A 569 20.83 -43.90 40.90
CA SER A 569 20.99 -42.45 40.75
C SER A 569 20.58 -42.01 39.35
N VAL A 570 19.77 -40.97 39.26
CA VAL A 570 19.24 -40.43 38.01
C VAL A 570 19.38 -38.91 38.01
N ARG A 571 19.72 -38.34 36.85
CA ARG A 571 19.69 -36.90 36.59
C ARG A 571 18.80 -36.63 35.38
N LEU A 572 17.71 -35.92 35.62
CA LEU A 572 16.89 -35.35 34.57
C LEU A 572 17.51 -34.02 34.14
N THR A 573 17.68 -33.78 32.85
CA THR A 573 18.24 -32.51 32.32
C THR A 573 17.25 -31.74 31.46
N ARG A 574 16.18 -32.40 30.98
CA ARG A 574 15.17 -31.78 30.13
C ARG A 574 13.95 -31.31 30.92
N LEU A 575 13.43 -30.14 30.53
CA LEU A 575 12.12 -29.66 30.98
C LEU A 575 11.02 -30.51 30.36
N PHE A 576 10.04 -30.91 31.18
CA PHE A 576 8.88 -31.66 30.72
C PHE A 576 7.60 -31.19 31.41
N TYR A 577 6.50 -31.34 30.70
CA TYR A 577 5.16 -31.22 31.24
C TYR A 577 4.65 -32.59 31.69
N ILE A 578 3.88 -32.62 32.77
CA ILE A 578 3.13 -33.80 33.21
C ILE A 578 1.68 -33.41 33.51
N GLY A 579 0.73 -34.28 33.15
CA GLY A 579 -0.69 -34.07 33.41
C GLY A 579 -0.95 -33.89 34.90
N GLN A 580 -1.70 -32.83 35.25
CA GLN A 580 -2.07 -32.58 36.64
C GLN A 580 -2.94 -33.73 37.21
N LYS A 581 -3.73 -34.38 36.35
CA LYS A 581 -4.60 -35.51 36.68
C LYS A 581 -4.34 -36.65 35.71
N GLU A 582 -4.79 -37.86 36.08
CA GLU A 582 -4.90 -38.98 35.16
C GLU A 582 -5.89 -38.67 34.03
N VAL A 583 -5.72 -39.35 32.89
CA VAL A 583 -6.65 -39.23 31.76
C VAL A 583 -8.02 -39.75 32.19
N SER A 584 -9.04 -38.93 32.06
CA SER A 584 -10.41 -39.27 32.45
C SER A 584 -11.11 -40.15 31.42
N ASN A 585 -12.19 -40.81 31.85
CA ASN A 585 -13.07 -41.56 30.96
C ASN A 585 -13.61 -40.73 29.80
N ARG A 586 -14.03 -39.49 30.07
CA ARG A 586 -14.53 -38.59 29.04
C ARG A 586 -13.48 -38.35 27.96
N GLU A 587 -12.28 -37.99 28.39
CA GLU A 587 -11.15 -37.74 27.48
C GLU A 587 -10.79 -39.00 26.67
N PHE A 588 -10.68 -40.15 27.35
CA PHE A 588 -10.35 -41.39 26.67
C PHE A 588 -11.44 -41.86 25.69
N ARG A 589 -12.72 -41.56 25.95
CA ARG A 589 -13.82 -41.89 25.03
C ARG A 589 -13.86 -41.01 23.78
N ASP A 590 -13.29 -39.81 23.82
CA ASP A 590 -13.09 -39.02 22.59
C ASP A 590 -12.17 -39.75 21.60
N PHE A 591 -11.22 -40.55 22.12
CA PHE A 591 -10.38 -41.45 21.33
C PHE A 591 -11.06 -42.79 21.02
N ARG A 592 -11.66 -43.44 22.03
CA ARG A 592 -12.32 -44.75 21.91
C ARG A 592 -13.72 -44.73 22.54
N PRO A 593 -14.76 -44.38 21.76
CA PRO A 593 -16.11 -44.13 22.29
C PRO A 593 -16.77 -45.29 23.06
N MET A 594 -16.38 -46.54 22.76
CA MET A 594 -16.95 -47.74 23.38
C MET A 594 -16.23 -48.17 24.67
N HIS A 595 -15.27 -47.37 25.17
CA HIS A 595 -14.52 -47.71 26.37
C HIS A 595 -15.37 -47.58 27.66
N THR A 596 -15.45 -48.67 28.43
CA THR A 596 -16.30 -48.77 29.63
C THR A 596 -15.55 -48.67 30.96
N SER A 597 -14.21 -48.69 30.96
CA SER A 597 -13.42 -48.74 32.20
C SER A 597 -13.80 -49.85 33.18
N GLY A 598 -14.34 -50.98 32.70
CA GLY A 598 -14.73 -52.08 33.58
C GLY A 598 -16.11 -51.95 34.22
N ALA A 599 -16.99 -51.09 33.67
CA ALA A 599 -18.36 -50.87 34.16
C ALA A 599 -19.20 -52.14 34.30
N GLU A 600 -18.88 -53.19 33.53
CA GLU A 600 -19.49 -54.51 33.63
C GLU A 600 -19.28 -55.18 35.00
N LYS A 601 -18.25 -54.75 35.75
CA LYS A 601 -17.98 -55.22 37.11
C LYS A 601 -18.41 -54.20 38.16
N TYR A 602 -18.04 -52.92 37.98
CA TYR A 602 -18.41 -51.83 38.89
C TYR A 602 -18.80 -50.59 38.08
N ARG A 603 -20.08 -50.21 38.13
CA ARG A 603 -20.65 -49.19 37.25
C ARG A 603 -20.02 -47.81 37.44
N GLU A 604 -19.61 -47.50 38.67
CA GLU A 604 -19.02 -46.25 39.10
C GLU A 604 -17.68 -45.96 38.39
N LEU A 605 -16.96 -47.00 37.95
CA LEU A 605 -15.71 -46.86 37.20
C LEU A 605 -15.88 -46.14 35.85
N ALA A 606 -17.08 -46.12 35.27
CA ALA A 606 -17.38 -45.44 34.01
C ALA A 606 -17.76 -43.96 34.16
N ALA A 607 -17.73 -43.38 35.36
CA ALA A 607 -18.04 -41.96 35.51
C ALA A 607 -17.05 -41.08 34.69
N ASP A 608 -17.59 -40.08 34.00
CA ASP A 608 -16.85 -39.28 33.01
C ASP A 608 -15.59 -38.62 33.55
N ASN A 609 -15.63 -38.13 34.79
CA ASN A 609 -14.52 -37.44 35.44
C ASN A 609 -13.61 -38.40 36.24
N ASN A 610 -13.93 -39.70 36.30
CA ASN A 610 -13.07 -40.69 36.90
C ASN A 610 -11.96 -41.09 35.90
N PRO A 611 -10.80 -41.54 36.38
CA PRO A 611 -9.71 -42.00 35.52
C PRO A 611 -10.13 -43.18 34.66
N ALA A 612 -9.69 -43.16 33.39
CA ALA A 612 -9.85 -44.29 32.49
C ALA A 612 -8.95 -45.45 32.93
N VAL A 613 -9.54 -46.62 33.12
CA VAL A 613 -8.89 -47.87 33.54
C VAL A 613 -9.27 -49.02 32.60
N MET A 614 -8.83 -50.25 32.83
CA MET A 614 -9.11 -51.39 31.93
C MET A 614 -8.60 -51.17 30.49
N LEU A 615 -7.50 -50.44 30.36
CA LEU A 615 -6.80 -50.19 29.10
C LEU A 615 -5.36 -50.72 29.17
N SER A 616 -4.88 -51.30 28.07
CA SER A 616 -3.50 -51.79 27.96
C SER A 616 -2.51 -50.64 27.80
N TRP A 617 -1.22 -50.91 28.00
CA TRP A 617 -0.17 -49.92 27.74
C TRP A 617 -0.21 -49.38 26.30
N ASN A 618 -0.45 -50.26 25.32
CA ASN A 618 -0.57 -49.87 23.92
C ASN A 618 -1.74 -48.91 23.71
N ASP A 619 -2.90 -49.15 24.35
CA ASP A 619 -4.05 -48.25 24.23
C ASP A 619 -3.74 -46.85 24.77
N ALA A 620 -2.97 -46.76 25.85
CA ALA A 620 -2.51 -45.50 26.41
C ALA A 620 -1.52 -44.77 25.49
N ALA A 621 -0.55 -45.50 24.92
CA ALA A 621 0.42 -44.96 23.97
C ALA A 621 -0.24 -44.50 22.65
N GLU A 622 -1.25 -45.23 22.17
CA GLU A 622 -2.07 -44.82 21.02
C GLU A 622 -2.87 -43.56 21.31
N TYR A 623 -3.48 -43.43 22.50
CA TYR A 623 -4.15 -42.20 22.93
C TYR A 623 -3.19 -41.01 22.90
N CYS A 624 -1.97 -41.18 23.42
CA CYS A 624 -0.94 -40.15 23.40
C CYS A 624 -0.60 -39.70 21.96
N ASN A 625 -0.42 -40.64 21.04
CA ASN A 625 -0.15 -40.34 19.63
C ASN A 625 -1.35 -39.66 18.95
N TRP A 626 -2.58 -40.13 19.20
CA TRP A 626 -3.80 -39.54 18.66
C TRP A 626 -3.97 -38.09 19.13
N LEU A 627 -3.76 -37.83 20.43
CA LEU A 627 -3.81 -36.47 20.97
C LEU A 627 -2.69 -35.60 20.40
N SER A 628 -1.50 -36.16 20.18
CA SER A 628 -0.38 -35.44 19.57
C SER A 628 -0.75 -34.96 18.16
N GLN A 629 -1.28 -35.87 17.33
CA GLN A 629 -1.72 -35.54 15.98
C GLN A 629 -2.83 -34.48 15.98
N ARG A 630 -3.79 -34.60 16.91
CA ARG A 630 -4.89 -33.65 17.02
C ARG A 630 -4.42 -32.24 17.39
N ASP A 631 -3.38 -32.15 18.22
CA ASP A 631 -2.78 -30.88 18.66
C ASP A 631 -1.64 -30.42 17.74
N GLY A 632 -1.43 -31.06 16.57
CA GLY A 632 -0.42 -30.69 15.58
C GLY A 632 1.02 -30.97 16.01
N LEU A 633 1.25 -32.00 16.82
CA LEU A 633 2.56 -32.41 17.34
C LEU A 633 3.04 -33.70 16.68
N ASP A 634 4.37 -33.87 16.64
CA ASP A 634 4.98 -35.11 16.19
C ASP A 634 4.67 -36.26 17.15
N PRO A 635 4.11 -37.39 16.68
CA PRO A 635 3.83 -38.56 17.52
C PRO A 635 5.05 -39.01 18.32
N ALA A 636 4.89 -39.30 19.61
CA ALA A 636 5.99 -39.72 20.46
C ALA A 636 6.37 -41.20 20.27
N TYR A 637 5.43 -42.02 19.81
CA TYR A 637 5.62 -43.45 19.62
C TYR A 637 5.62 -43.84 18.15
N MET A 638 6.50 -44.77 17.78
CA MET A 638 6.60 -45.37 16.46
C MET A 638 6.22 -46.85 16.51
N SER A 639 5.61 -47.35 15.44
CA SER A 639 5.28 -48.77 15.30
C SER A 639 6.53 -49.60 15.02
N LYS A 640 6.71 -50.68 15.79
CA LYS A 640 7.75 -51.70 15.60
C LYS A 640 7.12 -53.08 15.65
N GLY A 641 6.69 -53.57 14.48
CA GLY A 641 5.86 -54.78 14.39
C GLY A 641 4.48 -54.55 15.00
N SER A 642 4.09 -55.37 15.97
CA SER A 642 2.81 -55.25 16.70
C SER A 642 2.89 -54.39 17.98
N SER A 643 4.03 -53.75 18.24
CA SER A 643 4.29 -52.99 19.47
C SER A 643 4.66 -51.54 19.17
N LEU A 644 4.30 -50.62 20.06
CA LEU A 644 4.73 -49.23 20.01
C LEU A 644 6.01 -49.05 20.83
N VAL A 645 6.95 -48.24 20.30
CA VAL A 645 8.19 -47.87 20.97
C VAL A 645 8.39 -46.37 20.93
N LEU A 646 8.95 -45.79 21.98
CA LEU A 646 9.24 -44.35 22.02
C LEU A 646 10.24 -44.00 20.90
N ALA A 647 10.02 -42.87 20.23
CA ALA A 647 10.97 -42.34 19.25
C ALA A 647 12.34 -42.07 19.90
N ASP A 648 13.40 -42.26 19.12
CA ASP A 648 14.78 -42.02 19.53
C ASP A 648 15.47 -41.13 18.47
N PRO A 649 15.75 -39.84 18.75
CA PRO A 649 15.45 -39.15 20.01
C PRO A 649 13.94 -38.93 20.24
N PRO A 650 13.48 -38.80 21.50
CA PRO A 650 12.08 -38.50 21.78
C PRO A 650 11.63 -37.15 21.21
N THR A 651 10.44 -37.13 20.60
CA THR A 651 9.80 -35.93 20.05
C THR A 651 9.21 -35.04 21.16
N ASN A 652 8.57 -33.94 20.77
CA ASN A 652 7.74 -33.14 21.67
C ASN A 652 6.27 -33.60 21.69
N GLY A 653 5.92 -34.78 21.20
CA GLY A 653 4.57 -35.32 21.30
C GLY A 653 4.17 -35.64 22.75
N TYR A 654 2.86 -35.83 22.97
CA TYR A 654 2.39 -36.42 24.22
C TYR A 654 2.81 -37.88 24.29
N ARG A 655 3.14 -38.32 25.51
CA ARG A 655 3.59 -39.67 25.83
C ARG A 655 3.24 -40.05 27.25
N LEU A 656 3.54 -41.29 27.61
CA LEU A 656 3.57 -41.70 29.01
C LEU A 656 4.84 -41.13 29.70
N PRO A 657 4.77 -40.79 30.99
CA PRO A 657 5.95 -40.39 31.75
C PRO A 657 6.95 -41.55 31.83
N THR A 658 8.24 -41.23 31.89
CA THR A 658 9.22 -42.25 32.30
C THR A 658 9.07 -42.54 33.79
N GLU A 659 9.53 -43.70 34.23
CA GLU A 659 9.56 -44.05 35.66
C GLU A 659 10.33 -43.00 36.47
N ALA A 660 11.40 -42.44 35.89
CA ALA A 660 12.19 -41.38 36.51
C ALA A 660 11.42 -40.06 36.64
N GLU A 661 10.77 -39.61 35.58
CA GLU A 661 9.97 -38.38 35.56
C GLU A 661 8.81 -38.45 36.54
N TRP A 662 8.11 -39.59 36.57
CA TRP A 662 7.01 -39.82 37.50
C TRP A 662 7.50 -39.80 38.95
N ALA A 663 8.60 -40.52 39.24
CA ALA A 663 9.14 -40.56 40.60
C ALA A 663 9.70 -39.20 41.05
N TRP A 664 10.30 -38.44 40.15
CA TRP A 664 10.75 -37.07 40.42
C TRP A 664 9.57 -36.18 40.83
N THR A 665 8.51 -36.22 40.02
CA THR A 665 7.27 -35.46 40.24
C THR A 665 6.62 -35.85 41.57
N ALA A 666 6.46 -37.16 41.84
CA ALA A 666 5.77 -37.64 43.03
C ALA A 666 6.58 -37.46 44.32
N ARG A 667 7.88 -37.75 44.28
CA ARG A 667 8.69 -37.87 45.50
C ARG A 667 9.41 -36.60 45.89
N TYR A 668 9.86 -35.79 44.94
CA TYR A 668 10.77 -34.67 45.20
C TYR A 668 10.14 -33.29 44.98
N ASN A 669 8.97 -33.21 44.31
CA ASN A 669 8.09 -32.02 44.22
C ASN A 669 8.85 -30.68 44.00
N ALA A 670 9.83 -30.63 43.10
CA ALA A 670 10.67 -29.46 42.82
C ALA A 670 11.34 -28.82 44.06
N GLY A 671 11.93 -29.65 44.93
CA GLY A 671 12.73 -29.19 46.07
C GLY A 671 12.12 -29.48 47.44
N GLY A 672 10.99 -30.18 47.49
CA GLY A 672 10.30 -30.58 48.73
C GLY A 672 10.93 -31.77 49.49
N GLY A 673 12.07 -32.28 49.03
CA GLY A 673 12.77 -33.44 49.60
C GLY A 673 12.10 -34.78 49.30
N GLU A 674 12.81 -35.89 49.55
CA GLU A 674 12.35 -37.26 49.26
C GLU A 674 11.17 -37.69 50.15
N ARG A 675 10.04 -38.05 49.54
CA ARG A 675 8.86 -38.57 50.24
C ARG A 675 8.71 -40.09 50.11
N LYS A 676 8.24 -40.72 51.20
CA LYS A 676 7.91 -42.16 51.24
C LYS A 676 6.49 -42.43 50.74
N TYR A 677 5.50 -41.67 51.24
CA TYR A 677 4.08 -41.69 50.88
C TYR A 677 3.67 -40.32 50.31
N PRO A 678 2.55 -40.20 49.58
CA PRO A 678 2.03 -38.91 49.10
C PRO A 678 1.88 -37.86 50.21
N TRP A 679 1.44 -38.29 51.40
CA TRP A 679 1.20 -37.45 52.57
C TRP A 679 2.40 -37.33 53.53
N GLY A 680 3.55 -37.95 53.25
CA GLY A 680 4.75 -37.87 54.10
C GLY A 680 5.39 -39.22 54.38
N SER A 681 5.69 -39.54 55.64
CA SER A 681 6.44 -40.74 56.04
C SER A 681 5.71 -41.70 56.99
N GLY A 682 4.62 -41.25 57.63
CA GLY A 682 3.87 -42.01 58.63
C GLY A 682 2.67 -42.78 58.06
N MET A 683 2.28 -43.83 58.78
CA MET A 683 1.03 -44.58 58.60
C MET A 683 0.22 -44.51 59.91
N PRO A 684 -1.13 -44.58 59.87
CA PRO A 684 -1.99 -44.67 58.69
C PRO A 684 -2.04 -43.36 57.86
N PRO A 685 -2.62 -43.36 56.65
CA PRO A 685 -2.83 -42.13 55.89
C PRO A 685 -3.75 -41.16 56.66
N PRO A 686 -3.45 -39.85 56.68
CA PRO A 686 -4.33 -38.86 57.27
C PRO A 686 -5.60 -38.70 56.42
N GLY A 687 -6.72 -38.31 57.02
CA GLY A 687 -7.97 -38.10 56.27
C GLY A 687 -7.77 -37.18 55.05
N ASN A 688 -8.46 -37.50 53.94
CA ASN A 688 -8.36 -36.79 52.67
C ASN A 688 -6.97 -36.88 51.97
N SER A 689 -6.16 -37.89 52.28
CA SER A 689 -4.82 -38.07 51.69
C SER A 689 -4.79 -38.67 50.28
N GLY A 690 -5.93 -39.15 49.78
CA GLY A 690 -6.05 -39.88 48.52
C GLY A 690 -7.11 -40.98 48.62
N ASN A 691 -7.38 -41.62 47.48
CA ASN A 691 -8.29 -42.76 47.37
C ASN A 691 -7.50 -44.08 47.44
N PHE A 692 -7.89 -44.94 48.39
CA PHE A 692 -7.23 -46.20 48.72
C PHE A 692 -8.25 -47.31 49.00
N ALA A 693 -7.80 -48.55 49.15
CA ALA A 693 -8.70 -49.57 49.68
C ALA A 693 -9.00 -49.28 51.16
N ASP A 694 -10.16 -48.70 51.41
CA ASP A 694 -10.60 -48.17 52.69
C ASP A 694 -11.89 -48.86 53.18
N MET A 695 -12.53 -48.34 54.22
CA MET A 695 -13.79 -48.89 54.72
C MET A 695 -14.94 -48.88 53.70
N SER A 696 -14.96 -47.94 52.76
CA SER A 696 -15.99 -47.88 51.71
C SER A 696 -15.77 -48.98 50.65
N ALA A 697 -14.54 -49.46 50.50
CA ALA A 697 -14.17 -50.52 49.56
C ALA A 697 -14.28 -51.95 50.14
N GLU A 698 -14.82 -52.16 51.35
CA GLU A 698 -14.84 -53.46 52.05
C GLU A 698 -15.50 -54.59 51.24
N ASP A 699 -16.54 -54.27 50.46
CA ASP A 699 -17.26 -55.25 49.62
C ASP A 699 -16.54 -55.58 48.29
N VAL A 700 -15.51 -54.81 47.91
CA VAL A 700 -14.90 -54.86 46.56
C VAL A 700 -13.37 -55.01 46.56
N ALA A 701 -12.72 -54.75 47.68
CA ALA A 701 -11.29 -54.91 47.93
C ALA A 701 -11.00 -56.11 48.85
N VAL A 702 -9.80 -56.67 48.75
CA VAL A 702 -9.42 -57.86 49.55
C VAL A 702 -9.03 -57.46 50.99
N ASN A 703 -8.42 -56.30 51.16
CA ASN A 703 -8.01 -55.76 52.45
C ASN A 703 -8.21 -54.25 52.46
N THR A 704 -8.63 -53.70 53.59
CA THR A 704 -8.90 -52.27 53.75
C THR A 704 -8.00 -51.64 54.82
N ILE A 705 -7.76 -50.34 54.73
CA ILE A 705 -7.02 -49.57 55.73
C ILE A 705 -7.92 -49.32 56.93
N ASN A 706 -7.56 -49.90 58.08
CA ASN A 706 -8.34 -49.75 59.30
C ASN A 706 -8.40 -48.27 59.76
N GLY A 707 -9.61 -47.77 60.00
CA GLY A 707 -9.86 -46.42 60.49
C GLY A 707 -9.69 -45.31 59.44
N PHE A 708 -9.58 -45.67 58.15
CA PHE A 708 -9.51 -44.72 57.05
C PHE A 708 -10.76 -44.82 56.17
N ASN A 709 -11.30 -43.67 55.78
CA ASN A 709 -12.46 -43.57 54.89
C ASN A 709 -12.31 -42.32 54.02
N ASP A 710 -12.15 -42.50 52.72
CA ASP A 710 -12.09 -41.48 51.68
C ASP A 710 -13.43 -41.26 50.98
N GLY A 711 -14.41 -42.15 51.19
CA GLY A 711 -15.77 -42.05 50.71
C GLY A 711 -16.01 -42.62 49.31
N TYR A 712 -15.02 -43.28 48.69
CA TYR A 712 -15.10 -43.82 47.34
C TYR A 712 -14.82 -45.34 47.31
N PRO A 713 -15.83 -46.20 47.06
CA PRO A 713 -15.64 -47.65 47.03
C PRO A 713 -14.77 -48.13 45.86
N VAL A 714 -14.66 -47.32 44.80
CA VAL A 714 -13.81 -47.53 43.62
C VAL A 714 -13.07 -46.23 43.28
N THR A 715 -12.72 -45.98 42.01
CA THR A 715 -12.12 -44.71 41.61
C THR A 715 -12.96 -43.50 42.02
N SER A 716 -12.26 -42.40 42.30
CA SER A 716 -12.83 -41.08 42.56
C SER A 716 -12.64 -40.18 41.33
N PRO A 717 -13.40 -39.08 41.19
CA PRO A 717 -13.12 -38.08 40.17
C PRO A 717 -11.67 -37.57 40.29
N GLY A 718 -10.99 -37.38 39.16
CA GLY A 718 -9.60 -36.92 39.16
C GLY A 718 -9.47 -35.57 39.88
N GLY A 719 -8.54 -35.48 40.82
CA GLY A 719 -8.31 -34.31 41.67
C GLY A 719 -9.34 -34.08 42.76
N ALA A 720 -9.99 -35.14 43.26
CA ALA A 720 -10.86 -35.05 44.44
C ALA A 720 -10.09 -34.73 45.74
N PHE A 721 -8.80 -35.07 45.79
CA PHE A 721 -7.94 -34.87 46.97
C PHE A 721 -6.97 -33.71 46.77
N ALA A 722 -6.26 -33.32 47.83
CA ALA A 722 -5.30 -32.22 47.76
C ALA A 722 -4.14 -32.55 46.78
N PRO A 723 -3.71 -31.60 45.94
CA PRO A 723 -2.58 -31.82 45.05
C PRO A 723 -1.26 -31.82 45.82
N SER A 724 -0.22 -32.32 45.17
CA SER A 724 1.16 -32.08 45.58
C SER A 724 1.51 -30.58 45.53
N PRO A 725 2.63 -30.13 46.14
CA PRO A 725 3.09 -28.75 46.02
C PRO A 725 3.31 -28.27 44.58
N LEU A 726 3.45 -29.19 43.63
CA LEU A 726 3.52 -28.90 42.19
C LEU A 726 2.14 -28.73 41.52
N GLY A 727 1.05 -28.92 42.24
CA GLY A 727 -0.30 -28.89 41.65
C GLY A 727 -0.69 -30.19 40.95
N ILE A 728 -0.01 -31.31 41.23
CA ILE A 728 -0.32 -32.61 40.64
C ILE A 728 -1.16 -33.45 41.61
N TYR A 729 -2.26 -33.99 41.11
CA TYR A 729 -3.22 -34.76 41.88
C TYR A 729 -2.95 -36.27 41.77
N ASP A 730 -3.37 -37.00 42.80
CA ASP A 730 -3.54 -38.46 42.79
C ASP A 730 -2.28 -39.31 42.51
N LEU A 731 -1.07 -38.74 42.60
CA LEU A 731 0.23 -39.42 42.35
C LEU A 731 0.56 -40.63 43.24
N GLY A 732 -0.34 -41.05 44.11
CA GLY A 732 -0.12 -42.29 44.85
C GLY A 732 -1.38 -42.83 45.46
N GLY A 733 -2.52 -42.71 44.76
CA GLY A 733 -3.84 -43.23 45.10
C GLY A 733 -4.76 -43.13 43.87
N ASN A 734 -6.05 -43.42 44.02
CA ASN A 734 -7.03 -43.49 42.92
C ASN A 734 -6.71 -44.61 41.92
N VAL A 735 -5.81 -44.41 40.97
CA VAL A 735 -5.36 -45.47 40.05
C VAL A 735 -3.84 -45.53 39.97
N ALA A 736 -3.32 -46.74 39.84
CA ALA A 736 -1.93 -46.90 39.44
C ALA A 736 -1.78 -46.53 37.96
N GLU A 737 -0.58 -46.18 37.53
CA GLU A 737 -0.36 -45.53 36.24
C GLU A 737 0.66 -46.26 35.38
N TRP A 738 0.34 -46.40 34.08
CA TRP A 738 1.28 -46.89 33.06
C TRP A 738 2.43 -45.90 32.85
N MET A 739 3.66 -46.40 32.94
CA MET A 739 4.87 -45.65 32.58
C MET A 739 5.37 -46.07 31.20
N ASN A 740 6.18 -45.22 30.57
CA ASN A 740 6.86 -45.55 29.31
C ASN A 740 7.75 -46.80 29.43
N ASP A 741 8.50 -46.91 30.51
CA ASP A 741 9.58 -47.88 30.69
C ASP A 741 9.11 -49.34 30.59
N TYR A 742 9.90 -50.16 29.90
CA TYR A 742 9.83 -51.61 30.08
C TYR A 742 10.27 -52.00 31.50
N TYR A 743 9.52 -52.90 32.13
CA TYR A 743 9.84 -53.41 33.45
C TYR A 743 11.06 -54.32 33.40
N SER A 744 12.02 -54.01 34.28
CA SER A 744 13.19 -54.84 34.56
C SER A 744 13.58 -54.74 36.02
N VAL A 745 14.21 -55.80 36.52
CA VAL A 745 14.87 -55.82 37.83
C VAL A 745 16.34 -55.49 37.59
N SER A 746 16.74 -54.28 37.97
CA SER A 746 18.14 -53.85 37.86
C SER A 746 18.98 -54.50 38.96
N SER A 747 20.21 -54.91 38.61
CA SER A 747 21.19 -55.45 39.56
C SER A 747 21.82 -54.38 40.48
N GLY A 748 21.41 -53.11 40.33
CA GLY A 748 22.05 -51.96 40.96
C GLY A 748 23.27 -51.51 40.15
N SER A 749 23.40 -50.20 39.95
CA SER A 749 24.54 -49.57 39.29
C SER A 749 24.92 -48.31 40.06
N SER A 750 26.21 -48.03 40.17
CA SER A 750 26.73 -46.78 40.74
C SER A 750 26.75 -45.63 39.71
N ALA A 751 26.53 -45.91 38.43
CA ALA A 751 26.49 -44.88 37.39
C ALA A 751 25.21 -44.04 37.50
N VAL A 752 25.36 -42.73 37.30
CA VAL A 752 24.21 -41.81 37.19
C VAL A 752 23.60 -41.97 35.80
N LEU A 753 22.32 -42.29 35.75
CA LEU A 753 21.56 -42.37 34.49
C LEU A 753 21.06 -40.98 34.10
N ILE A 754 21.28 -40.56 32.86
CA ILE A 754 20.81 -39.27 32.33
C ILE A 754 19.54 -39.50 31.52
N ASP A 755 18.45 -38.77 31.84
CA ASP A 755 17.14 -38.86 31.19
C ASP A 755 16.71 -40.31 30.82
N PRO A 756 16.72 -41.29 31.76
CA PRO A 756 16.47 -42.68 31.42
C PRO A 756 15.01 -42.90 30.97
N VAL A 757 14.84 -43.59 29.84
CA VAL A 757 13.54 -43.99 29.27
C VAL A 757 13.20 -45.47 29.47
N GLY A 758 14.04 -46.17 30.25
CA GLY A 758 13.94 -47.60 30.51
C GLY A 758 14.79 -48.48 29.56
N PRO A 759 14.75 -49.81 29.73
CA PRO A 759 15.45 -50.75 28.84
C PRO A 759 14.89 -50.72 27.42
N ALA A 760 15.72 -50.95 26.41
CA ALA A 760 15.31 -50.95 24.99
C ALA A 760 14.35 -52.10 24.59
N LYS A 761 14.21 -53.14 25.43
CA LYS A 761 13.36 -54.31 25.20
C LYS A 761 12.79 -54.82 26.53
N GLY A 762 11.56 -55.34 26.49
CA GLY A 762 10.93 -56.01 27.62
C GLY A 762 9.61 -56.67 27.22
N GLN A 763 9.02 -57.41 28.15
CA GLN A 763 7.71 -58.05 27.97
C GLN A 763 6.57 -57.26 28.63
N TYR A 764 6.85 -56.65 29.78
CA TYR A 764 5.89 -55.90 30.58
C TYR A 764 6.35 -54.46 30.72
N HIS A 765 5.42 -53.53 30.92
CA HIS A 765 5.71 -52.14 31.25
C HIS A 765 5.60 -51.88 32.75
N VAL A 766 6.31 -50.86 33.23
CA VAL A 766 6.28 -50.45 34.63
C VAL A 766 4.92 -49.81 34.96
N ILE A 767 4.38 -50.15 36.13
CA ILE A 767 3.21 -49.51 36.73
C ILE A 767 3.66 -48.83 38.04
N ARG A 768 3.25 -47.58 38.25
CA ARG A 768 3.62 -46.76 39.42
C ARG A 768 2.40 -46.20 40.13
N GLY A 769 2.62 -45.71 41.34
CA GLY A 769 1.54 -45.21 42.20
C GLY A 769 0.81 -46.35 42.90
N SER A 770 -0.22 -45.96 43.62
CA SER A 770 -1.13 -46.87 44.30
C SER A 770 -2.55 -46.69 43.75
N SER A 771 -3.51 -47.48 44.21
CA SER A 771 -4.87 -47.46 43.68
C SER A 771 -5.92 -47.63 44.76
N TRP A 772 -7.18 -47.39 44.39
CA TRP A 772 -8.38 -47.68 45.20
C TRP A 772 -8.48 -49.14 45.67
N ARG A 773 -7.66 -50.06 45.11
CA ARG A 773 -7.62 -51.48 45.51
C ARG A 773 -6.51 -51.84 46.49
N GLN A 774 -5.66 -50.88 46.87
CA GLN A 774 -4.44 -51.13 47.62
C GLN A 774 -4.49 -50.48 49.00
N SER A 775 -4.04 -51.23 50.00
CA SER A 775 -4.07 -50.83 51.41
C SER A 775 -2.79 -51.15 52.19
N SER A 776 -1.86 -51.91 51.59
CA SER A 776 -0.67 -52.36 52.31
C SER A 776 0.41 -51.27 52.40
N ILE A 777 1.17 -51.27 53.50
CA ILE A 777 2.33 -50.39 53.71
C ILE A 777 3.30 -50.43 52.53
N SER A 778 3.41 -51.57 51.85
CA SER A 778 4.31 -51.77 50.71
C SER A 778 3.83 -51.06 49.45
N GLU A 779 2.53 -51.12 49.15
CA GLU A 779 1.90 -50.66 47.91
C GLU A 779 1.62 -49.15 47.91
N LEU A 780 1.31 -48.59 49.08
CA LEU A 780 1.03 -47.15 49.22
C LEU A 780 2.27 -46.26 49.05
N ARG A 781 3.48 -46.84 49.02
CA ARG A 781 4.73 -46.07 48.91
C ARG A 781 4.93 -45.56 47.50
N LEU A 782 5.44 -44.34 47.38
CA LEU A 782 5.85 -43.77 46.10
C LEU A 782 7.04 -44.51 45.46
N ALA A 783 7.75 -45.35 46.22
CA ALA A 783 8.80 -46.23 45.68
C ALA A 783 8.25 -47.55 45.12
N TYR A 784 6.98 -47.91 45.36
CA TYR A 784 6.38 -49.18 44.98
C TYR A 784 6.31 -49.40 43.46
N ARG A 785 6.93 -50.48 42.97
CA ARG A 785 6.98 -50.82 41.53
C ARG A 785 6.16 -52.07 41.25
N ASP A 786 5.22 -51.96 40.33
CA ASP A 786 4.46 -53.08 39.77
C ASP A 786 4.70 -53.16 38.24
N PHE A 787 4.14 -54.17 37.59
CA PHE A 787 4.28 -54.37 36.14
C PHE A 787 3.07 -55.06 35.53
N GLY A 788 2.91 -54.88 34.21
CA GLY A 788 1.88 -55.58 33.44
C GLY A 788 1.94 -55.28 31.95
N ASP A 789 1.05 -55.94 31.21
CA ASP A 789 0.86 -55.78 29.76
C ASP A 789 -0.62 -55.58 29.38
N ARG A 790 -1.56 -55.98 30.26
CA ARG A 790 -3.01 -55.93 30.04
C ARG A 790 -3.70 -54.91 30.94
N GLY A 791 -4.87 -54.46 30.51
CA GLY A 791 -5.72 -53.57 31.30
C GLY A 791 -6.17 -54.19 32.63
N ARG A 792 -6.25 -53.34 33.66
CA ARG A 792 -6.72 -53.67 35.00
C ARG A 792 -7.71 -52.62 35.49
N LEU A 793 -8.60 -53.00 36.40
CA LEU A 793 -9.65 -52.14 37.00
C LEU A 793 -9.09 -50.97 37.82
N ASP A 794 -7.80 -50.98 38.09
CA ASP A 794 -7.12 -50.05 38.98
C ASP A 794 -5.84 -49.46 38.35
N VAL A 795 -5.68 -49.62 37.03
CA VAL A 795 -4.54 -49.09 36.28
C VAL A 795 -5.03 -48.20 35.14
N GLY A 796 -4.68 -46.92 35.21
CA GLY A 796 -4.89 -45.91 34.20
C GLY A 796 -3.55 -45.32 33.74
N PHE A 797 -3.54 -44.04 33.38
CA PHE A 797 -2.33 -43.32 32.98
C PHE A 797 -2.51 -41.81 33.03
N ARG A 798 -1.40 -41.08 32.98
CA ARG A 798 -1.37 -39.63 32.77
C ARG A 798 -0.42 -39.27 31.64
N LEU A 799 -0.59 -38.06 31.11
CA LEU A 799 0.25 -37.56 30.03
C LEU A 799 1.56 -36.97 30.53
N ALA A 800 2.60 -37.08 29.72
CA ALA A 800 3.84 -36.32 29.81
C ALA A 800 4.26 -35.83 28.42
N ARG A 801 5.11 -34.80 28.36
CA ARG A 801 5.60 -34.20 27.11
C ARG A 801 6.86 -33.38 27.38
N TYR A 802 7.87 -33.41 26.51
CA TYR A 802 9.00 -32.48 26.64
C TYR A 802 8.61 -31.04 26.29
N ALA A 803 9.11 -30.06 27.04
CA ALA A 803 8.74 -28.65 26.85
C ALA A 803 9.36 -28.02 25.60
N THR A 804 10.45 -28.60 25.11
CA THR A 804 11.15 -28.20 23.88
C THR A 804 11.49 -29.43 23.05
N ASN A 805 11.64 -29.23 21.74
CA ASN A 805 12.28 -30.24 20.89
C ASN A 805 13.72 -30.48 21.36
N HIS A 806 14.27 -31.66 21.07
CA HIS A 806 15.68 -31.89 21.28
C HIS A 806 16.43 -30.85 20.43
N ALA A 807 17.20 -29.96 21.07
CA ALA A 807 18.15 -29.15 20.33
C ALA A 807 19.14 -30.13 19.71
N SER A 808 19.25 -30.13 18.38
CA SER A 808 20.46 -30.65 17.75
C SER A 808 21.59 -29.78 18.26
N GLU A 809 22.49 -30.35 19.04
CA GLU A 809 23.82 -29.76 19.21
C GLU A 809 24.50 -29.89 17.85
N ASP A 810 24.32 -28.88 16.99
CA ASP A 810 25.17 -28.62 15.83
C ASP A 810 26.15 -27.48 16.16
#